data_AF-A0A244EIM4-F1
#
_entry.id   AF-A0A244EIM4-F1
#
_cell.length_a   1.000
_cell.length_b   1.000
_cell.length_c   1.000
_cell.angle_alpha   90.00
_cell.angle_beta   90.00
_cell.angle_gamma   90.00
#
_symmetry.space_group_name_H-M   'P 1'
#
loop_
_entity.id
_entity.type
_entity.pdbx_description
1 polymer ?
#
loop_
_entity_poly.entity_id
_entity_poly.type
_entity_poly.pdbx_seq_one_letter_code
_entity_poly.pdbx_strand_id
1 'polypeptide(L)'
;MRTKIKGAELGGVTNLAVLAPVKPGFVPGFETMTYVDRLHRLLDALNEARQNLREATLFQPPFPDAIGRFGIIRSFRYVVVPPEKSGGATASPGGGYRLSLNVTFDGGWEPYMRVIYRDLGPLLDTLFCHCDGYPYSRRSSFDTYCRWVRDNEQSAGLLYADTTLTLGDQQYHERIERIQRETADPVEADRRIAAFAVAPLKAQVKDALAAAARDPGPAVSTSMRALKGLYRLSALFPGEEKRILLRFTREILQDFAALLDLGLKDSPRWKPIAGAAQDELAWFTSKEALADDAAPEEKKLDPAGLQAGIVESDTTVTHGCLVLMQVVGRPGQAAAWLQALPVSAHGAGAAGGIRRTLAFSYPGLRALGIPAERLDALPQEFMDGMEARAGLLGDVRSNHPDYWPRPERCNEKLEVDKADRVDLNTVHVVLMLRMTDTDPAQAGPGLHPVLAAEVEKLDPETCGLQVVAVQPMRSHREGQMPREHFGFLDGFSQPGIKGVTPTLLQRDEIPPGDLCLGYPSSQDDGTWEDSENPLIFNGSFLVVRKLRQHVDRLTAALDRHFGQAGLAGDTAEAKKRALLARMMGRHQNGTPLVSTDGGPTRNDFDYAGDGEGLQCPFHSHARRVNPRDGRPGMPRILRRGMSYGPRGTDAGSERGIVFMAYCANLAEQFEILQRWIAGGNSSGVSSSQADPFLAVPQPGEKRTFRYIDAQNRVARVDLGDAPFVTLEWGMYLFVPSLKALGMLTEFCAPVPASAIAPGAPAPLPSEREGWRRLLEDTDRERSPARALWAYVRSQPDGRLPAPSYGVLIGRQEGVPGAPGVLDVLQNKDGLYSAQGYGLRMQKSIGHNYLGMDRHGGHAVQSPAVNAAIDAIGEREAFEATMPLVMDALRKVLPLQQRNPDGSIRVSVDLIALAERVLAGLCTKWVGLPEPDAVLRQSGGTAFMVAGGRVEGNPQPPRCPGNPLSASPYVFTPHPREQVAEAGRTQGPVALRAVQDWLRSGRELGPLATKIRDDLTQVKDIDPAKLDDIVANSIAGVLLGFPPTVYGNFLRTMDSWVDDKTLWTCQRRLADVRVDGNDPYLRARAALRGPLMATMRKRPVPEMLWRCPVEGGQVVGAEEGEPGDDQRLILGIASALTDSATPDEMMFGGSRDPESPIKTEHACPGYGMGVGVMLGLIAGLLQAGTLRPTGSPVLLMLTPRADWLDRASRPPPGGATP
;
A
#
# COMPACT_ATOMS: atom_id res chain seq x y z
N MET A 1 -6.26 1.01 23.58
CA MET A 1 -6.04 2.41 24.00
C MET A 1 -5.99 3.34 22.80
N ARG A 2 -7.18 3.77 22.34
CA ARG A 2 -7.28 4.89 21.39
C ARG A 2 -6.80 6.20 22.03
N THR A 3 -6.90 6.30 23.36
CA THR A 3 -6.42 7.39 24.23
C THR A 3 -4.95 7.81 24.10
N LYS A 4 -4.12 7.13 23.31
CA LYS A 4 -2.71 7.51 23.04
C LYS A 4 -2.60 8.23 21.70
N ILE A 5 -3.10 9.46 21.61
CA ILE A 5 -2.92 10.30 20.41
C ILE A 5 -1.45 10.65 20.26
N LYS A 6 -0.92 10.42 19.07
CA LYS A 6 0.47 10.75 18.73
C LYS A 6 0.58 11.57 17.44
N GLY A 7 -0.45 11.52 16.58
CA GLY A 7 -0.56 12.37 15.40
C GLY A 7 -0.55 13.86 15.74
N ALA A 8 -0.03 14.67 14.81
CA ALA A 8 -0.01 16.11 14.91
C ALA A 8 -0.80 16.70 13.73
N GLU A 9 -1.48 17.82 13.99
CA GLU A 9 -2.36 18.48 13.02
C GLU A 9 -2.07 19.98 12.99
N LEU A 10 -2.05 20.58 11.80
CA LEU A 10 -1.87 22.02 11.62
C LEU A 10 -2.55 22.49 10.34
N GLY A 11 -3.44 23.49 10.45
CA GLY A 11 -4.05 24.16 9.29
C GLY A 11 -4.79 23.21 8.32
N GLY A 12 -5.45 22.17 8.85
CA GLY A 12 -6.16 21.17 8.04
C GLY A 12 -5.26 20.08 7.44
N VAL A 13 -3.98 20.04 7.81
CA VAL A 13 -3.01 19.00 7.44
C VAL A 13 -2.78 18.10 8.64
N THR A 14 -2.81 16.79 8.40
CA THR A 14 -2.53 15.78 9.43
C THR A 14 -1.28 15.01 9.09
N ASN A 15 -0.48 14.68 10.11
CA ASN A 15 0.69 13.82 10.00
C ASN A 15 0.45 12.47 10.68
N LEU A 16 0.72 11.39 9.94
CA LEU A 16 0.79 10.03 10.45
C LEU A 16 2.25 9.56 10.40
N ALA A 17 2.81 9.23 11.57
CA ALA A 17 4.11 8.59 11.68
C ALA A 17 3.95 7.22 12.35
N VAL A 18 4.20 6.14 11.62
CA VAL A 18 4.15 4.76 12.13
C VAL A 18 5.57 4.21 12.19
N LEU A 19 5.89 3.48 13.24
CA LEU A 19 7.15 2.75 13.40
C LEU A 19 6.86 1.34 13.88
N ALA A 20 6.79 0.40 12.94
CA ALA A 20 6.43 -1.00 13.21
C ALA A 20 7.68 -1.91 13.22
N PRO A 21 7.77 -2.90 14.13
CA PRO A 21 8.87 -3.87 14.13
C PRO A 21 8.81 -4.78 12.90
N VAL A 22 9.92 -4.93 12.17
CA VAL A 22 10.05 -5.88 11.07
C VAL A 22 10.26 -7.29 11.65
N LYS A 23 9.59 -8.29 11.06
CA LYS A 23 9.72 -9.70 11.42
C LYS A 23 11.19 -10.13 11.42
N PRO A 24 11.67 -10.82 12.47
CA PRO A 24 13.02 -11.35 12.48
C PRO A 24 13.15 -12.58 11.55
N GLY A 25 14.36 -12.85 11.06
CA GLY A 25 14.68 -14.07 10.32
C GLY A 25 14.40 -14.03 8.81
N PHE A 26 14.22 -15.22 8.22
CA PHE A 26 14.07 -15.41 6.79
C PHE A 26 12.61 -15.49 6.34
N VAL A 27 12.38 -15.01 5.13
CA VAL A 27 11.14 -15.23 4.40
C VAL A 27 11.00 -16.73 4.10
N PRO A 28 9.85 -17.36 4.45
CA PRO A 28 9.54 -18.70 3.99
C PRO A 28 9.58 -18.73 2.46
N GLY A 29 10.30 -19.65 1.86
CA GLY A 29 10.38 -19.71 0.41
C GLY A 29 11.63 -20.44 -0.05
N PHE A 30 11.79 -20.44 -1.37
CA PHE A 30 12.90 -21.14 -1.99
C PHE A 30 14.22 -20.35 -1.86
N GLU A 31 14.19 -19.04 -2.10
CA GLU A 31 15.35 -18.15 -1.94
C GLU A 31 15.64 -17.88 -0.45
N THR A 32 16.90 -17.95 -0.04
CA THR A 32 17.30 -17.59 1.33
C THR A 32 17.46 -16.08 1.42
N MET A 33 16.43 -15.43 1.95
CA MET A 33 16.27 -13.97 1.99
C MET A 33 15.63 -13.53 3.30
N THR A 34 16.17 -12.51 3.94
CA THR A 34 15.58 -11.94 5.17
C THR A 34 14.34 -11.09 4.84
N TYR A 35 13.44 -10.90 5.81
CA TYR A 35 12.31 -9.98 5.64
C TYR A 35 12.77 -8.55 5.31
N VAL A 36 13.94 -8.15 5.82
CA VAL A 36 14.54 -6.84 5.56
C VAL A 36 15.01 -6.71 4.11
N ASP A 37 15.75 -7.69 3.58
CA ASP A 37 16.21 -7.66 2.17
C ASP A 37 15.02 -7.67 1.21
N ARG A 38 14.00 -8.51 1.47
CA ARG A 38 12.78 -8.53 0.64
C ARG A 38 12.06 -7.18 0.64
N LEU A 39 11.92 -6.55 1.81
CA LEU A 39 11.28 -5.24 1.94
C LEU A 39 12.06 -4.16 1.19
N HIS A 40 13.39 -4.17 1.26
CA HIS A 40 14.23 -3.25 0.47
C HIS A 40 14.03 -3.41 -1.03
N ARG A 41 14.08 -4.66 -1.54
CA ARG A 41 13.86 -4.94 -2.97
C ARG A 41 12.48 -4.46 -3.45
N LEU A 42 11.46 -4.60 -2.61
CA LEU A 42 10.13 -4.07 -2.88
C LEU A 42 10.14 -2.53 -2.92
N LEU A 43 10.72 -1.87 -1.91
CA LEU A 43 10.78 -0.41 -1.82
C LEU A 43 11.55 0.21 -2.99
N ASP A 44 12.69 -0.40 -3.37
CA ASP A 44 13.50 0.02 -4.50
C ASP A 44 12.70 -0.10 -5.79
N ALA A 45 12.07 -1.25 -6.03
CA ALA A 45 11.22 -1.46 -7.21
C ALA A 45 10.04 -0.46 -7.29
N LEU A 46 9.40 -0.14 -6.16
CA LEU A 46 8.30 0.85 -6.10
C LEU A 46 8.79 2.27 -6.37
N ASN A 47 9.90 2.68 -5.76
CA ASN A 47 10.47 4.01 -5.96
C ASN A 47 10.92 4.20 -7.42
N GLU A 48 11.56 3.20 -8.00
CA GLU A 48 12.01 3.23 -9.39
C GLU A 48 10.86 3.21 -10.39
N ALA A 49 9.81 2.42 -10.14
CA ALA A 49 8.60 2.46 -10.95
C ALA A 49 8.02 3.89 -10.97
N ARG A 50 8.01 4.57 -9.82
CA ARG A 50 7.56 5.96 -9.69
C ARG A 50 8.48 6.96 -10.40
N GLN A 51 9.80 6.86 -10.22
CA GLN A 51 10.77 7.71 -10.92
C GLN A 51 10.64 7.55 -12.44
N ASN A 52 10.55 6.31 -12.93
CA ASN A 52 10.36 6.03 -14.35
C ASN A 52 9.06 6.64 -14.89
N LEU A 53 7.96 6.52 -14.14
CA LEU A 53 6.66 7.05 -14.51
C LEU A 53 6.62 8.59 -14.56
N ARG A 54 7.39 9.27 -13.71
CA ARG A 54 7.37 10.74 -13.61
C ARG A 54 8.47 11.44 -14.41
N GLU A 55 9.64 10.85 -14.50
CA GLU A 55 10.85 11.50 -15.03
C GLU A 55 11.27 10.96 -16.40
N ALA A 56 10.97 9.68 -16.69
CA ALA A 56 11.44 9.03 -17.91
C ALA A 56 10.39 8.97 -19.03
N THR A 57 9.10 9.17 -18.73
CA THR A 57 8.03 9.15 -19.74
C THR A 57 8.05 10.42 -20.57
N LEU A 58 7.99 10.27 -21.90
CA LEU A 58 7.98 11.39 -22.85
C LEU A 58 6.63 12.10 -22.94
N PHE A 59 5.59 11.47 -22.40
CA PHE A 59 4.23 11.93 -22.37
C PHE A 59 3.76 11.94 -20.91
N GLN A 60 2.77 12.78 -20.61
CA GLN A 60 2.08 12.72 -19.33
C GLN A 60 1.43 11.34 -19.20
N PRO A 61 1.71 10.58 -18.13
CA PRO A 61 1.07 9.29 -17.92
C PRO A 61 -0.44 9.43 -17.97
N PRO A 62 -1.15 8.57 -18.72
CA PRO A 62 -2.60 8.69 -18.85
C PRO A 62 -3.30 8.42 -17.50
N PHE A 63 -2.70 7.60 -16.65
CA PHE A 63 -3.27 7.19 -15.38
C PHE A 63 -2.42 7.66 -14.19
N PRO A 64 -3.05 7.99 -13.05
CA PRO A 64 -2.30 8.33 -11.86
C PRO A 64 -1.55 7.11 -11.31
N ASP A 65 -0.41 7.38 -10.70
CA ASP A 65 0.40 6.37 -10.00
C ASP A 65 -0.34 5.81 -8.76
N ALA A 66 0.17 4.73 -8.17
CA ALA A 66 -0.46 4.05 -7.03
C ALA A 66 -0.88 5.02 -5.92
N ILE A 67 -0.05 6.01 -5.58
CA ILE A 67 -0.28 7.00 -4.51
C ILE A 67 -1.04 8.23 -5.04
N GLY A 68 -0.80 8.61 -6.29
CA GLY A 68 -1.42 9.77 -6.92
C GLY A 68 -2.93 9.65 -7.10
N ARG A 69 -3.46 8.42 -7.13
CA ARG A 69 -4.90 8.13 -7.20
C ARG A 69 -5.68 8.60 -5.98
N PHE A 70 -5.06 8.83 -4.82
CA PHE A 70 -5.81 9.19 -3.62
C PHE A 70 -6.16 10.68 -3.52
N GLY A 71 -5.45 11.55 -4.25
CA GLY A 71 -5.83 12.97 -4.37
C GLY A 71 -5.71 13.82 -3.09
N ILE A 72 -5.20 13.26 -1.98
CA ILE A 72 -5.10 13.93 -0.67
C ILE A 72 -3.72 13.82 -0.01
N ILE A 73 -2.81 13.02 -0.55
CA ILE A 73 -1.49 12.77 0.04
C ILE A 73 -0.50 13.84 -0.44
N ARG A 74 0.13 14.55 0.50
CA ARG A 74 1.14 15.59 0.22
C ARG A 74 2.55 15.03 0.21
N SER A 75 2.90 14.23 1.21
CA SER A 75 4.18 13.54 1.28
C SER A 75 4.00 12.12 1.80
N PHE A 76 4.79 11.19 1.30
CA PHE A 76 4.74 9.78 1.69
C PHE A 76 6.15 9.19 1.65
N ARG A 77 6.63 8.68 2.79
CA ARG A 77 8.00 8.21 2.96
C ARG A 77 8.05 6.92 3.77
N TYR A 78 8.81 5.95 3.27
CA TYR A 78 9.22 4.76 4.02
C TYR A 78 10.71 4.79 4.32
N VAL A 79 11.08 4.30 5.49
CA VAL A 79 12.46 4.08 5.88
C VAL A 79 12.54 2.78 6.67
N VAL A 80 13.44 1.89 6.28
CA VAL A 80 13.84 0.76 7.12
C VAL A 80 14.89 1.28 8.11
N VAL A 81 14.49 1.40 9.37
CA VAL A 81 15.33 1.89 10.47
C VAL A 81 16.14 0.72 11.01
N PRO A 82 17.49 0.77 10.93
CA PRO A 82 18.33 -0.27 11.50
C PRO A 82 18.21 -0.27 13.03
N PRO A 83 18.56 -1.39 13.68
CA PRO A 83 18.65 -1.39 15.14
C PRO A 83 19.71 -0.39 15.60
N GLU A 84 19.46 0.26 16.75
CA GLU A 84 20.41 1.21 17.33
C GLU A 84 21.78 0.54 17.50
N LYS A 85 22.82 1.13 16.88
CA LYS A 85 24.21 0.74 17.14
C LYS A 85 24.57 1.22 18.53
N SER A 86 24.44 0.36 19.52
CA SER A 86 24.95 0.64 20.86
C SER A 86 26.47 0.81 20.78
N GLY A 87 26.97 2.00 21.14
CA GLY A 87 28.40 2.24 21.23
C GLY A 87 29.03 1.42 22.35
N GLY A 88 30.05 0.61 22.03
CA GLY A 88 30.91 -0.06 23.01
C GLY A 88 30.68 -1.57 23.17
N ALA A 89 31.78 -2.31 23.38
CA ALA A 89 31.89 -3.78 23.40
C ALA A 89 31.10 -4.52 24.50
N THR A 90 30.21 -3.84 25.24
CA THR A 90 29.39 -4.42 26.32
C THR A 90 27.95 -3.91 26.34
N ALA A 91 27.48 -3.22 25.31
CA ALA A 91 26.10 -2.73 25.25
C ALA A 91 25.23 -3.61 24.33
N SER A 92 24.18 -4.18 24.89
CA SER A 92 23.29 -5.14 24.23
C SER A 92 22.65 -4.66 22.91
N PRO A 93 22.60 -5.49 21.85
CA PRO A 93 21.80 -5.23 20.65
C PRO A 93 20.34 -5.65 20.90
N GLY A 94 19.49 -4.72 21.34
CA GLY A 94 18.11 -5.00 21.75
C GLY A 94 17.01 -4.68 20.72
N GLY A 95 17.33 -4.06 19.58
CA GLY A 95 16.35 -3.74 18.55
C GLY A 95 16.38 -4.73 17.39
N GLY A 96 15.22 -5.12 16.87
CA GLY A 96 15.08 -5.56 15.48
C GLY A 96 15.02 -4.35 14.54
N TYR A 97 15.15 -4.57 13.23
CA TYR A 97 14.83 -3.55 12.23
C TYR A 97 13.38 -3.09 12.39
N ARG A 98 13.10 -1.82 12.08
CA ARG A 98 11.74 -1.26 12.11
C ARG A 98 11.40 -0.61 10.78
N LEU A 99 10.16 -0.72 10.33
CA LEU A 99 9.65 0.01 9.19
C LEU A 99 9.01 1.31 9.69
N SER A 100 9.61 2.44 9.33
CA SER A 100 9.02 3.75 9.53
C SER A 100 8.22 4.16 8.29
N LEU A 101 6.97 4.53 8.50
CA LEU A 101 6.10 5.18 7.52
C LEU A 101 5.76 6.58 8.00
N ASN A 102 6.03 7.60 7.19
CA ASN A 102 5.65 8.98 7.47
C ASN A 102 4.80 9.52 6.33
N VAL A 103 3.60 9.99 6.65
CA VAL A 103 2.64 10.52 5.68
C VAL A 103 2.08 11.84 6.16
N THR A 104 2.02 12.82 5.27
CA THR A 104 1.24 14.05 5.48
C THR A 104 0.13 14.13 4.44
N PHE A 105 -1.07 14.49 4.88
CA PHE A 105 -2.26 14.46 4.03
C PHE A 105 -3.29 15.53 4.42
N ASP A 106 -4.16 15.84 3.46
CA ASP A 106 -5.30 16.74 3.62
C ASP A 106 -6.45 16.00 4.33
N GLY A 107 -6.86 16.46 5.51
CA GLY A 107 -8.02 15.87 6.20
C GLY A 107 -7.76 15.60 7.67
N GLY A 108 -8.78 15.10 8.37
CA GLY A 108 -8.60 14.45 9.67
C GLY A 108 -8.06 13.03 9.52
N TRP A 109 -7.55 12.47 10.60
CA TRP A 109 -6.92 11.14 10.64
C TRP A 109 -7.89 10.02 10.22
N GLU A 110 -9.13 10.02 10.74
CA GLU A 110 -10.11 8.95 10.55
C GLU A 110 -10.54 8.79 9.07
N PRO A 111 -10.94 9.87 8.34
CA PRO A 111 -11.21 9.77 6.90
C PRO A 111 -10.02 9.25 6.10
N TYR A 112 -8.79 9.57 6.53
CA TYR A 112 -7.60 9.03 5.87
C TYR A 112 -7.38 7.55 6.17
N MET A 113 -7.65 7.08 7.40
CA MET A 113 -7.58 5.65 7.70
C MET A 113 -8.53 4.82 6.86
N ARG A 114 -9.72 5.33 6.52
CA ARG A 114 -10.62 4.68 5.55
C ARG A 114 -9.97 4.50 4.19
N VAL A 115 -9.39 5.58 3.67
CA VAL A 115 -8.64 5.54 2.41
C VAL A 115 -7.49 4.54 2.53
N ILE A 116 -6.80 4.50 3.68
CA ILE A 116 -5.75 3.53 3.93
C ILE A 116 -6.28 2.10 3.85
N TYR A 117 -7.32 1.79 4.60
CA TYR A 117 -7.82 0.45 4.80
C TYR A 117 -8.44 -0.13 3.51
N ARG A 118 -9.24 0.68 2.80
CA ARG A 118 -9.96 0.28 1.58
C ARG A 118 -9.10 0.37 0.32
N ASP A 119 -8.44 1.51 0.11
CA ASP A 119 -7.86 1.89 -1.19
C ASP A 119 -6.33 1.85 -1.23
N LEU A 120 -5.62 2.08 -0.10
CA LEU A 120 -4.18 1.78 0.01
C LEU A 120 -3.94 0.39 0.60
N GLY A 121 -4.99 -0.33 0.99
CA GLY A 121 -4.93 -1.54 1.79
C GLY A 121 -3.98 -2.56 1.19
N PRO A 122 -4.14 -2.94 -0.08
CA PRO A 122 -3.22 -3.87 -0.74
C PRO A 122 -1.77 -3.37 -0.83
N LEU A 123 -1.53 -2.06 -1.04
CA LEU A 123 -0.17 -1.50 -0.99
C LEU A 123 0.44 -1.65 0.40
N LEU A 124 -0.30 -1.24 1.44
CA LEU A 124 0.18 -1.32 2.82
C LEU A 124 0.30 -2.78 3.28
N ASP A 125 -0.58 -3.67 2.84
CA ASP A 125 -0.47 -5.10 3.08
C ASP A 125 0.82 -5.65 2.47
N THR A 126 1.18 -5.22 1.26
CA THR A 126 2.42 -5.67 0.59
C THR A 126 3.68 -5.17 1.33
N LEU A 127 3.60 -4.02 2.00
CA LEU A 127 4.70 -3.44 2.77
C LEU A 127 4.77 -3.99 4.20
N PHE A 128 3.68 -3.89 4.95
CA PHE A 128 3.59 -4.29 6.35
C PHE A 128 3.37 -5.79 6.56
N CYS A 129 3.22 -6.62 5.50
CA CYS A 129 3.37 -8.08 5.65
C CYS A 129 4.77 -8.47 6.17
N HIS A 130 5.75 -7.57 6.11
CA HIS A 130 7.07 -7.73 6.69
C HIS A 130 7.11 -7.37 8.19
N CYS A 131 6.05 -6.80 8.76
CA CYS A 131 6.02 -6.34 10.15
C CYS A 131 5.27 -7.32 11.07
N ASP A 132 5.68 -7.36 12.33
CA ASP A 132 5.10 -8.24 13.33
C ASP A 132 3.69 -7.76 13.75
N GLY A 133 2.78 -8.71 13.98
CA GLY A 133 1.40 -8.46 14.40
C GLY A 133 0.51 -7.67 13.43
N TYR A 134 0.91 -7.44 12.18
CA TYR A 134 0.12 -6.68 11.20
C TYR A 134 -1.19 -7.42 10.83
N PRO A 135 -2.37 -6.78 10.98
CA PRO A 135 -3.67 -7.47 10.91
C PRO A 135 -4.26 -7.63 9.50
N TYR A 136 -3.64 -7.03 8.47
CA TYR A 136 -4.08 -6.99 7.06
C TYR A 136 -5.44 -6.33 6.82
N SER A 137 -5.53 -5.46 5.81
CA SER A 137 -6.71 -4.60 5.61
C SER A 137 -7.96 -5.33 5.09
N ARG A 138 -7.83 -6.57 4.61
CA ARG A 138 -8.95 -7.38 4.09
C ARG A 138 -9.34 -8.55 5.00
N ARG A 139 -8.77 -8.64 6.20
CA ARG A 139 -8.94 -9.80 7.10
C ARG A 139 -9.24 -9.44 8.53
N SER A 140 -9.09 -8.17 8.85
CA SER A 140 -9.37 -7.62 10.16
C SER A 140 -10.45 -6.59 10.00
N SER A 141 -11.23 -6.36 11.06
CA SER A 141 -12.15 -5.24 11.09
C SER A 141 -11.39 -3.91 10.94
N PHE A 142 -12.04 -2.90 10.38
CA PHE A 142 -11.48 -1.53 10.28
C PHE A 142 -10.98 -1.03 11.64
N ASP A 143 -11.67 -1.39 12.73
CA ASP A 143 -11.26 -1.05 14.08
C ASP A 143 -9.98 -1.77 14.51
N THR A 144 -9.89 -3.09 14.32
CA THR A 144 -8.67 -3.86 14.61
C THR A 144 -7.47 -3.31 13.82
N TYR A 145 -7.67 -2.91 12.57
CA TYR A 145 -6.65 -2.23 11.77
C TYR A 145 -6.22 -0.89 12.39
N CYS A 146 -7.17 -0.01 12.70
CA CYS A 146 -6.90 1.29 13.30
C CYS A 146 -6.18 1.19 14.66
N ARG A 147 -6.53 0.20 15.49
CA ARG A 147 -5.85 -0.08 16.76
C ARG A 147 -4.38 -0.42 16.55
N TRP A 148 -4.09 -1.31 15.60
CA TRP A 148 -2.70 -1.65 15.25
C TRP A 148 -1.91 -0.42 14.77
N VAL A 149 -2.53 0.45 13.95
CA VAL A 149 -1.90 1.70 13.51
C VAL A 149 -1.57 2.60 14.71
N ARG A 150 -2.52 2.81 15.64
CA ARG A 150 -2.31 3.62 16.85
C ARG A 150 -1.24 3.05 17.79
N ASP A 151 -1.20 1.74 17.95
CA ASP A 151 -0.20 1.07 18.80
C ASP A 151 1.23 1.29 18.26
N ASN A 152 1.39 1.36 16.93
CA ASN A 152 2.67 1.58 16.26
C ASN A 152 2.93 3.06 15.90
N GLU A 153 1.96 3.95 16.10
CA GLU A 153 2.09 5.39 15.82
C GLU A 153 3.17 6.02 16.73
N GLN A 154 3.87 7.03 16.23
CA GLN A 154 4.90 7.79 16.93
C GLN A 154 4.50 9.27 17.02
N SER A 155 4.86 9.93 18.12
CA SER A 155 4.62 11.37 18.23
C SER A 155 5.57 12.12 17.32
N ALA A 156 5.05 13.02 16.50
CA ALA A 156 5.88 13.86 15.63
C ALA A 156 6.75 14.85 16.42
N GLY A 157 6.34 15.22 17.65
CA GLY A 157 7.00 16.24 18.48
C GLY A 157 6.81 17.69 17.97
N LEU A 158 7.02 17.91 16.68
CA LEU A 158 6.79 19.18 15.96
C LEU A 158 6.31 18.90 14.54
N LEU A 159 5.21 19.53 14.12
CA LEU A 159 4.74 19.53 12.73
C LEU A 159 4.93 20.92 12.12
N TYR A 160 5.73 21.01 11.07
CA TYR A 160 5.91 22.24 10.28
C TYR A 160 5.25 22.05 8.90
N ALA A 161 4.24 22.86 8.61
CA ALA A 161 3.59 22.91 7.30
C ALA A 161 3.58 24.36 6.80
N ASP A 162 4.37 24.64 5.77
CA ASP A 162 4.57 25.99 5.23
C ASP A 162 3.32 26.56 4.54
N THR A 163 2.49 25.66 4.01
CA THR A 163 1.28 26.02 3.27
C THR A 163 0.09 25.18 3.71
N THR A 164 -1.07 25.82 3.82
CA THR A 164 -2.36 25.15 4.05
C THR A 164 -3.04 24.72 2.74
N LEU A 165 -2.48 25.05 1.57
CA LEU A 165 -3.04 24.67 0.27
C LEU A 165 -3.12 23.16 0.10
N THR A 166 -4.32 22.67 -0.22
CA THR A 166 -4.60 21.26 -0.48
C THR A 166 -4.00 20.80 -1.81
N LEU A 167 -3.87 19.49 -2.04
CA LEU A 167 -3.44 18.97 -3.34
C LEU A 167 -4.40 19.42 -4.47
N GLY A 168 -5.70 19.48 -4.17
CA GLY A 168 -6.69 20.02 -5.10
C GLY A 168 -6.45 21.50 -5.44
N ASP A 169 -5.95 22.29 -4.49
CA ASP A 169 -5.56 23.69 -4.76
C ASP A 169 -4.36 23.77 -5.69
N GLN A 170 -3.36 22.91 -5.51
CA GLN A 170 -2.21 22.86 -6.39
C GLN A 170 -2.63 22.54 -7.83
N GLN A 171 -3.50 21.54 -8.02
CA GLN A 171 -4.05 21.19 -9.33
C GLN A 171 -4.89 22.33 -9.93
N TYR A 172 -5.71 22.99 -9.10
CA TYR A 172 -6.50 24.13 -9.52
C TYR A 172 -5.60 25.29 -9.99
N HIS A 173 -4.62 25.68 -9.17
CA HIS A 173 -3.72 26.79 -9.47
C HIS A 173 -2.82 26.52 -10.70
N GLU A 174 -2.32 25.30 -10.86
CA GLU A 174 -1.59 24.89 -12.07
C GLU A 174 -2.46 25.08 -13.32
N ARG A 175 -3.74 24.68 -13.26
CA ARG A 175 -4.64 24.79 -14.40
C ARG A 175 -5.06 26.23 -14.69
N ILE A 176 -5.26 27.04 -13.67
CA ILE A 176 -5.59 28.47 -13.79
C ILE A 176 -4.42 29.24 -14.43
N GLU A 177 -3.18 29.03 -13.95
CA GLU A 177 -1.99 29.63 -14.57
C GLU A 177 -1.93 29.27 -16.05
N ARG A 178 -2.16 28.00 -16.39
CA ARG A 178 -2.19 27.55 -17.77
C ARG A 178 -3.28 28.20 -18.61
N ILE A 179 -4.50 28.36 -18.07
CA ILE A 179 -5.59 29.08 -18.76
C ILE A 179 -5.19 30.53 -19.02
N GLN A 180 -4.59 31.21 -18.04
CA GLN A 180 -4.13 32.59 -18.18
C GLN A 180 -3.03 32.73 -19.24
N ARG A 181 -2.08 31.79 -19.26
CA ARG A 181 -0.97 31.80 -20.21
C ARG A 181 -1.38 31.45 -21.64
N GLU A 182 -2.30 30.49 -21.81
CA GLU A 182 -2.70 29.97 -23.13
C GLU A 182 -3.87 30.75 -23.76
N THR A 183 -4.60 31.57 -22.99
CA THR A 183 -5.73 32.36 -23.51
C THR A 183 -5.30 33.80 -23.74
N ALA A 184 -5.26 34.23 -25.02
CA ALA A 184 -4.76 35.55 -25.39
C ALA A 184 -5.65 36.71 -24.91
N ASP A 185 -6.98 36.53 -24.90
CA ASP A 185 -7.93 37.53 -24.39
C ASP A 185 -8.07 37.41 -22.87
N PRO A 186 -7.70 38.45 -22.10
CA PRO A 186 -7.84 38.45 -20.64
C PRO A 186 -9.29 38.27 -20.16
N VAL A 187 -10.28 38.74 -20.92
CA VAL A 187 -11.70 38.62 -20.54
C VAL A 187 -12.17 37.18 -20.69
N GLU A 188 -11.84 36.52 -21.80
CA GLU A 188 -12.10 35.09 -21.98
C GLU A 188 -11.29 34.24 -20.99
N ALA A 189 -10.04 34.60 -20.70
CA ALA A 189 -9.25 33.92 -19.68
C ALA A 189 -9.96 33.97 -18.32
N ASP A 190 -10.43 35.14 -17.91
CA ASP A 190 -11.17 35.34 -16.67
C ASP A 190 -12.50 34.56 -16.65
N ARG A 191 -13.21 34.51 -17.78
CA ARG A 191 -14.44 33.70 -17.93
C ARG A 191 -14.16 32.22 -17.76
N ARG A 192 -13.13 31.69 -18.44
CA ARG A 192 -12.71 30.28 -18.33
C ARG A 192 -12.29 29.93 -16.92
N ILE A 193 -11.58 30.83 -16.23
CA ILE A 193 -11.20 30.67 -14.81
C ILE A 193 -12.44 30.64 -13.91
N ALA A 194 -13.44 31.49 -14.18
CA ALA A 194 -14.69 31.51 -13.42
C ALA A 194 -15.53 30.24 -13.63
N ALA A 195 -15.49 29.66 -14.83
CA ALA A 195 -16.17 28.41 -15.19
C ALA A 195 -15.37 27.13 -14.85
N PHE A 196 -14.12 27.25 -14.39
CA PHE A 196 -13.24 26.11 -14.17
C PHE A 196 -13.36 25.54 -12.75
N ALA A 197 -13.46 24.22 -12.68
CA ALA A 197 -13.26 23.41 -11.50
C ALA A 197 -12.48 22.13 -11.88
N VAL A 198 -11.62 21.65 -10.98
CA VAL A 198 -10.96 20.36 -11.12
C VAL A 198 -12.03 19.26 -11.12
N ALA A 199 -12.08 18.49 -12.19
CA ALA A 199 -13.03 17.39 -12.32
C ALA A 199 -12.76 16.29 -11.27
N PRO A 200 -13.78 15.59 -10.77
CA PRO A 200 -13.57 14.43 -9.89
C PRO A 200 -12.67 13.37 -10.55
N LEU A 201 -11.84 12.69 -9.76
CA LEU A 201 -10.88 11.69 -10.27
C LEU A 201 -11.53 10.64 -11.18
N LYS A 202 -12.73 10.16 -10.83
CA LYS A 202 -13.47 9.18 -11.63
C LYS A 202 -13.74 9.68 -13.06
N ALA A 203 -14.02 10.97 -13.23
CA ALA A 203 -14.18 11.58 -14.54
C ALA A 203 -12.83 11.69 -15.27
N GLN A 204 -11.77 12.10 -14.57
CA GLN A 204 -10.41 12.17 -15.15
C GLN A 204 -9.94 10.80 -15.66
N VAL A 205 -10.13 9.73 -14.88
CA VAL A 205 -9.76 8.36 -15.27
C VAL A 205 -10.59 7.88 -16.45
N LYS A 206 -11.89 8.19 -16.49
CA LYS A 206 -12.76 7.85 -17.64
C LYS A 206 -12.26 8.52 -18.92
N ASP A 207 -11.92 9.80 -18.86
CA ASP A 207 -11.41 10.55 -20.01
C ASP A 207 -10.04 10.03 -20.46
N ALA A 208 -9.17 9.69 -19.50
CA ALA A 208 -7.89 9.06 -19.74
C ALA A 208 -8.01 7.68 -20.38
N LEU A 209 -8.95 6.84 -19.94
CA LEU A 209 -9.24 5.54 -20.54
C LEU A 209 -9.71 5.70 -21.98
N ALA A 210 -10.61 6.65 -22.24
CA ALA A 210 -11.08 6.94 -23.59
C ALA A 210 -9.95 7.45 -24.51
N ALA A 211 -9.00 8.23 -23.97
CA ALA A 211 -7.81 8.66 -24.69
C ALA A 211 -6.85 7.48 -24.97
N ALA A 212 -6.58 6.65 -23.95
CA ALA A 212 -5.71 5.48 -24.06
C ALA A 212 -6.28 4.41 -25.00
N ALA A 213 -7.61 4.28 -25.11
CA ALA A 213 -8.24 3.40 -26.09
C ALA A 213 -7.98 3.84 -27.54
N ARG A 214 -7.81 5.15 -27.79
CA ARG A 214 -7.48 5.69 -29.12
C ARG A 214 -6.00 5.54 -29.48
N ASP A 215 -5.10 5.68 -28.50
CA ASP A 215 -3.66 5.43 -28.66
C ASP A 215 -3.09 4.64 -27.46
N PRO A 216 -3.12 3.29 -27.50
CA PRO A 216 -2.77 2.48 -26.34
C PRO A 216 -1.25 2.35 -26.11
N GLY A 217 -0.41 2.73 -27.08
CA GLY A 217 1.05 2.51 -27.02
C GLY A 217 1.70 3.02 -25.72
N PRO A 218 1.51 4.32 -25.38
CA PRO A 218 1.95 4.92 -24.13
C PRO A 218 1.53 4.15 -22.85
N ALA A 219 0.24 3.82 -22.75
CA ALA A 219 -0.35 3.16 -21.58
C ALA A 219 0.16 1.72 -21.42
N VAL A 220 0.20 0.96 -22.52
CA VAL A 220 0.68 -0.43 -22.54
C VAL A 220 2.13 -0.49 -22.11
N SER A 221 2.98 0.38 -22.67
CA SER A 221 4.42 0.29 -22.42
C SER A 221 4.80 0.59 -20.97
N THR A 222 4.15 1.59 -20.38
CA THR A 222 4.32 1.97 -18.98
C THR A 222 3.82 0.86 -18.04
N SER A 223 2.63 0.32 -18.34
CA SER A 223 2.01 -0.75 -17.54
C SER A 223 2.80 -2.05 -17.61
N MET A 224 3.36 -2.41 -18.78
CA MET A 224 4.20 -3.61 -18.95
C MET A 224 5.52 -3.53 -18.21
N ARG A 225 6.14 -2.35 -18.14
CA ARG A 225 7.34 -2.18 -17.32
C ARG A 225 7.03 -2.43 -15.84
N ALA A 226 5.95 -1.82 -15.32
CA ALA A 226 5.54 -2.02 -13.92
C ALA A 226 5.16 -3.48 -13.63
N LEU A 227 4.37 -4.10 -14.53
CA LEU A 227 3.96 -5.49 -14.39
C LEU A 227 5.18 -6.45 -14.36
N LYS A 228 6.16 -6.24 -15.23
CA LYS A 228 7.39 -7.05 -15.25
C LYS A 228 8.17 -6.93 -13.94
N GLY A 229 8.34 -5.71 -13.42
CA GLY A 229 9.01 -5.49 -12.14
C GLY A 229 8.34 -6.23 -10.98
N LEU A 230 7.02 -6.09 -10.85
CA LEU A 230 6.24 -6.71 -9.77
C LEU A 230 6.14 -8.24 -9.92
N TYR A 231 6.00 -8.75 -11.14
CA TYR A 231 6.02 -10.18 -11.41
C TYR A 231 7.34 -10.81 -10.95
N ARG A 232 8.48 -10.14 -11.14
CA ARG A 232 9.79 -10.66 -10.69
C ARG A 232 9.95 -10.67 -9.18
N LEU A 233 9.25 -9.81 -8.46
CA LEU A 233 9.17 -9.91 -7.01
C LEU A 233 8.32 -11.11 -6.57
N SER A 234 7.36 -11.59 -7.36
CA SER A 234 6.42 -12.64 -6.94
C SER A 234 7.06 -13.95 -6.49
N ALA A 235 8.26 -14.29 -7.00
CA ALA A 235 9.01 -15.46 -6.55
C ALA A 235 9.57 -15.32 -5.11
N LEU A 236 9.68 -14.09 -4.61
CA LEU A 236 10.12 -13.76 -3.25
C LEU A 236 8.97 -13.72 -2.23
N PHE A 237 7.73 -13.85 -2.69
CA PHE A 237 6.54 -13.83 -1.86
C PHE A 237 5.92 -15.24 -1.87
N PRO A 238 5.97 -16.00 -0.77
CA PRO A 238 5.39 -17.34 -0.71
C PRO A 238 3.87 -17.27 -0.48
N GLY A 239 3.18 -18.34 -0.89
CA GLY A 239 1.82 -18.64 -0.46
C GLY A 239 0.86 -17.46 -0.55
N GLU A 240 0.43 -16.96 0.61
CA GLU A 240 -0.53 -15.88 0.69
C GLU A 240 0.07 -14.48 0.48
N GLU A 241 1.32 -14.25 0.88
CA GLU A 241 2.00 -12.96 0.64
C GLU A 241 2.13 -12.71 -0.87
N LYS A 242 2.22 -13.78 -1.67
CA LYS A 242 2.17 -13.71 -3.14
C LYS A 242 0.84 -13.18 -3.66
N ARG A 243 -0.26 -13.58 -3.03
CA ARG A 243 -1.61 -13.15 -3.34
C ARG A 243 -1.79 -11.68 -2.98
N ILE A 244 -1.26 -11.24 -1.85
CA ILE A 244 -1.20 -9.82 -1.46
C ILE A 244 -0.50 -9.00 -2.55
N LEU A 245 0.69 -9.43 -3.00
CA LEU A 245 1.42 -8.75 -4.08
C LEU A 245 0.64 -8.72 -5.41
N LEU A 246 -0.05 -9.82 -5.76
CA LEU A 246 -0.89 -9.87 -6.96
C LEU A 246 -2.09 -8.92 -6.87
N ARG A 247 -2.77 -8.85 -5.71
CA ARG A 247 -3.86 -7.91 -5.46
C ARG A 247 -3.39 -6.46 -5.60
N PHE A 248 -2.28 -6.12 -4.96
CA PHE A 248 -1.64 -4.81 -5.12
C PHE A 248 -1.31 -4.51 -6.59
N THR A 249 -0.74 -5.47 -7.32
CA THR A 249 -0.40 -5.32 -8.74
C THR A 249 -1.65 -5.02 -9.58
N ARG A 250 -2.78 -5.69 -9.30
CA ARG A 250 -4.06 -5.44 -9.98
C ARG A 250 -4.65 -4.08 -9.68
N GLU A 251 -4.55 -3.65 -8.43
CA GLU A 251 -5.09 -2.35 -8.02
C GLU A 251 -4.34 -1.19 -8.69
N ILE A 252 -3.01 -1.23 -8.73
CA ILE A 252 -2.24 -0.17 -9.37
C ILE A 252 -2.33 -0.20 -10.91
N LEU A 253 -2.61 -1.37 -11.50
CA LEU A 253 -2.78 -1.58 -12.93
C LEU A 253 -4.26 -1.76 -13.33
N GLN A 254 -5.21 -1.32 -12.50
CA GLN A 254 -6.65 -1.52 -12.76
C GLN A 254 -7.10 -0.87 -14.06
N ASP A 255 -6.53 0.28 -14.43
CA ASP A 255 -6.87 0.95 -15.69
C ASP A 255 -6.29 0.20 -16.89
N PHE A 256 -5.14 -0.46 -16.71
CA PHE A 256 -4.60 -1.35 -17.73
C PHE A 256 -5.48 -2.59 -17.90
N ALA A 257 -6.02 -3.15 -16.82
CA ALA A 257 -7.02 -4.22 -16.89
C ALA A 257 -8.30 -3.74 -17.62
N ALA A 258 -8.82 -2.55 -17.29
CA ALA A 258 -9.96 -1.98 -18.00
C ALA A 258 -9.66 -1.76 -19.49
N LEU A 259 -8.46 -1.32 -19.84
CA LEU A 259 -8.03 -1.16 -21.24
C LEU A 259 -7.97 -2.50 -21.99
N LEU A 260 -7.56 -3.59 -21.33
CA LEU A 260 -7.59 -4.95 -21.90
C LEU A 260 -9.00 -5.40 -22.27
N ASP A 261 -10.01 -4.94 -21.53
CA ASP A 261 -11.42 -5.27 -21.77
C ASP A 261 -12.07 -4.34 -22.80
N LEU A 262 -11.55 -3.12 -22.98
CA LEU A 262 -11.99 -2.13 -23.97
C LEU A 262 -11.42 -2.37 -25.39
N GLY A 263 -11.11 -3.61 -25.76
CA GLY A 263 -10.72 -3.98 -27.13
C GLY A 263 -9.23 -3.84 -27.46
N LEU A 264 -8.35 -3.57 -26.47
CA LEU A 264 -6.89 -3.60 -26.70
C LEU A 264 -6.42 -4.95 -27.27
N LYS A 265 -7.08 -6.05 -26.87
CA LYS A 265 -6.78 -7.41 -27.35
C LYS A 265 -6.97 -7.57 -28.86
N ASP A 266 -7.81 -6.75 -29.47
CA ASP A 266 -8.11 -6.77 -30.90
C ASP A 266 -7.09 -5.94 -31.71
N SER A 267 -6.20 -5.20 -31.04
CA SER A 267 -5.14 -4.43 -31.69
C SER A 267 -4.13 -5.34 -32.39
N PRO A 268 -3.73 -5.05 -33.64
CA PRO A 268 -2.67 -5.79 -34.34
C PRO A 268 -1.32 -5.82 -33.60
N ARG A 269 -1.08 -4.84 -32.73
CA ARG A 269 0.14 -4.74 -31.90
C ARG A 269 0.09 -5.64 -30.65
N TRP A 270 -1.08 -6.09 -30.23
CA TRP A 270 -1.25 -6.81 -28.97
C TRP A 270 -0.68 -8.23 -29.01
N LYS A 271 -0.96 -9.02 -30.05
CA LYS A 271 -0.53 -10.43 -30.12
C LYS A 271 1.00 -10.60 -29.95
N PRO A 272 1.86 -9.80 -30.62
CA PRO A 272 3.30 -9.82 -30.38
C PRO A 272 3.71 -9.41 -28.95
N ILE A 273 3.04 -8.41 -28.37
CA ILE A 273 3.29 -7.94 -27.00
C ILE A 273 2.93 -9.02 -25.98
N ALA A 274 1.74 -9.63 -26.12
CA ALA A 274 1.24 -10.68 -25.26
C ALA A 274 2.16 -11.92 -25.30
N GLY A 275 2.67 -12.27 -26.48
CA GLY A 275 3.66 -13.35 -26.61
C GLY A 275 5.01 -13.06 -25.92
N ALA A 276 5.41 -11.78 -25.82
CA ALA A 276 6.65 -11.36 -25.17
C ALA A 276 6.53 -11.16 -23.65
N ALA A 277 5.31 -11.20 -23.10
CA ALA A 277 5.01 -11.03 -21.68
C ALA A 277 3.97 -12.06 -21.19
N GLN A 278 4.05 -13.28 -21.73
CA GLN A 278 3.02 -14.31 -21.55
C GLN A 278 2.86 -14.72 -20.08
N ASP A 279 3.97 -14.95 -19.38
CA ASP A 279 3.95 -15.41 -17.98
C ASP A 279 3.48 -14.30 -17.04
N GLU A 280 3.91 -13.06 -17.31
CA GLU A 280 3.51 -11.87 -16.54
C GLU A 280 2.01 -11.61 -16.68
N LEU A 281 1.49 -11.69 -17.90
CA LEU A 281 0.06 -11.54 -18.16
C LEU A 281 -0.75 -12.70 -17.58
N ALA A 282 -0.27 -13.94 -17.70
CA ALA A 282 -0.93 -15.10 -17.11
C ALA A 282 -1.04 -14.98 -15.58
N TRP A 283 0.03 -14.52 -14.91
CA TRP A 283 0.00 -14.22 -13.48
C TRP A 283 -1.00 -13.09 -13.18
N PHE A 284 -0.93 -11.98 -13.91
CA PHE A 284 -1.81 -10.82 -13.74
C PHE A 284 -3.30 -11.17 -13.91
N THR A 285 -3.65 -12.02 -14.89
CA THR A 285 -5.04 -12.39 -15.20
C THR A 285 -5.49 -13.70 -14.54
N SER A 286 -4.65 -14.35 -13.74
CA SER A 286 -4.98 -15.62 -13.09
C SER A 286 -6.25 -15.51 -12.24
N LYS A 287 -7.19 -16.45 -12.35
CA LYS A 287 -8.39 -16.42 -11.50
C LYS A 287 -7.98 -16.76 -10.07
N GLU A 288 -8.08 -15.78 -9.17
CA GLU A 288 -8.02 -16.03 -7.75
C GLU A 288 -9.43 -16.44 -7.31
N ALA A 289 -9.56 -17.52 -6.54
CA ALA A 289 -10.79 -17.74 -5.80
C ALA A 289 -10.82 -16.65 -4.73
N LEU A 290 -11.62 -15.62 -4.96
CA LEU A 290 -12.01 -14.72 -3.88
C LEU A 290 -12.68 -15.63 -2.84
N ALA A 291 -12.10 -15.73 -1.65
CA ALA A 291 -12.93 -16.03 -0.51
C ALA A 291 -13.83 -14.79 -0.41
N ASP A 292 -15.02 -14.89 -0.99
CA ASP A 292 -16.06 -13.91 -0.77
C ASP A 292 -16.33 -13.97 0.74
N ASP A 293 -15.88 -12.96 1.48
CA ASP A 293 -16.40 -12.70 2.81
C ASP A 293 -17.91 -12.51 2.60
N ALA A 294 -18.69 -13.45 3.14
CA ALA A 294 -20.14 -13.35 3.10
C ALA A 294 -20.51 -12.00 3.70
N ALA A 295 -21.19 -11.15 2.91
CA ALA A 295 -21.72 -9.90 3.44
C ALA A 295 -22.54 -10.22 4.69
N PRO A 296 -22.23 -9.61 5.86
CA PRO A 296 -22.97 -9.86 7.07
C PRO A 296 -24.46 -9.59 6.83
N GLU A 297 -25.32 -10.40 7.45
CA GLU A 297 -26.76 -10.28 7.32
C GLU A 297 -27.21 -8.86 7.74
N GLU A 298 -27.97 -8.18 6.87
CA GLU A 298 -28.32 -6.77 7.09
C GLU A 298 -29.24 -6.63 8.33
N LYS A 299 -28.68 -6.18 9.47
CA LYS A 299 -29.45 -5.92 10.69
C LYS A 299 -30.44 -4.78 10.44
N LYS A 300 -31.74 -5.05 10.64
CA LYS A 300 -32.79 -4.02 10.57
C LYS A 300 -32.71 -3.08 11.78
N LEU A 301 -32.76 -1.77 11.53
CA LEU A 301 -32.87 -0.77 12.59
C LEU A 301 -34.30 -0.78 13.17
N ASP A 302 -34.42 -1.03 14.46
CA ASP A 302 -35.66 -0.79 15.20
C ASP A 302 -35.62 0.61 15.83
N PRO A 303 -36.37 1.59 15.29
CA PRO A 303 -36.28 2.96 15.76
C PRO A 303 -36.94 3.15 17.15
N ALA A 304 -37.76 2.21 17.65
CA ALA A 304 -38.44 2.35 18.94
C ALA A 304 -37.47 2.43 20.14
N GLY A 305 -36.29 1.82 20.02
CA GLY A 305 -35.23 1.87 21.04
C GLY A 305 -34.40 3.16 21.04
N LEU A 306 -34.68 4.10 20.12
CA LEU A 306 -33.94 5.34 19.95
C LEU A 306 -34.62 6.52 20.66
N GLN A 307 -33.82 7.50 21.06
CA GLN A 307 -34.36 8.79 21.46
C GLN A 307 -34.99 9.50 20.25
N ALA A 308 -36.18 10.08 20.41
CA ALA A 308 -37.00 10.61 19.31
C ALA A 308 -36.25 11.63 18.44
N GLY A 309 -35.39 12.45 19.04
CA GLY A 309 -34.63 13.51 18.35
C GLY A 309 -33.65 13.01 17.28
N ILE A 310 -33.23 11.74 17.33
CA ILE A 310 -32.29 11.14 16.37
C ILE A 310 -32.97 10.97 14.99
N VAL A 311 -34.21 10.46 14.98
CA VAL A 311 -34.93 10.12 13.74
C VAL A 311 -35.98 11.17 13.38
N GLU A 312 -36.80 11.60 14.34
CA GLU A 312 -37.95 12.45 14.05
C GLU A 312 -37.55 13.89 13.73
N SER A 313 -38.09 14.41 12.63
CA SER A 313 -38.11 15.85 12.38
C SER A 313 -39.42 16.39 12.95
N ASP A 314 -39.41 16.84 14.20
CA ASP A 314 -40.60 17.48 14.79
C ASP A 314 -40.80 18.85 14.15
N THR A 315 -41.59 18.88 13.08
CA THR A 315 -41.90 20.06 12.27
C THR A 315 -42.89 21.00 12.96
N THR A 316 -43.33 20.70 14.18
CA THR A 316 -44.28 21.55 14.92
C THR A 316 -43.62 22.37 16.02
N VAL A 317 -42.41 22.02 16.46
CA VAL A 317 -41.69 22.71 17.55
C VAL A 317 -41.53 24.21 17.27
N THR A 318 -41.90 25.02 18.26
CA THR A 318 -41.74 26.48 18.25
C THR A 318 -40.70 26.96 19.26
N HIS A 319 -40.60 26.32 20.43
CA HIS A 319 -39.68 26.70 21.51
C HIS A 319 -38.82 25.52 22.00
N GLY A 320 -37.63 25.81 22.49
CA GLY A 320 -36.77 24.81 23.13
C GLY A 320 -35.65 25.46 23.95
N CYS A 321 -34.89 24.64 24.67
CA CYS A 321 -33.66 25.06 25.32
C CYS A 321 -32.66 23.92 25.44
N LEU A 322 -31.38 24.26 25.48
CA LEU A 322 -30.30 23.36 25.92
C LEU A 322 -29.99 23.69 27.38
N VAL A 323 -30.09 22.70 28.26
CA VAL A 323 -29.70 22.79 29.66
C VAL A 323 -28.35 22.09 29.80
N LEU A 324 -27.31 22.87 30.09
CA LEU A 324 -25.94 22.39 30.26
C LEU A 324 -25.71 22.07 31.73
N MET A 325 -25.26 20.86 32.04
CA MET A 325 -25.15 20.37 33.42
C MET A 325 -23.78 19.75 33.71
N GLN A 326 -23.33 19.90 34.95
CA GLN A 326 -22.10 19.34 35.49
C GLN A 326 -22.42 18.32 36.61
N VAL A 327 -21.72 17.18 36.62
CA VAL A 327 -21.80 16.20 37.72
C VAL A 327 -21.07 16.75 38.93
N VAL A 328 -21.72 16.80 40.09
CA VAL A 328 -21.18 17.39 41.33
C VAL A 328 -21.19 16.38 42.48
N GLY A 329 -20.00 16.00 42.97
CA GLY A 329 -19.77 15.28 44.23
C GLY A 329 -20.34 13.85 44.38
N ARG A 330 -21.28 13.41 43.54
CA ARG A 330 -22.04 12.16 43.70
C ARG A 330 -22.36 11.49 42.35
N PRO A 331 -21.36 10.94 41.64
CA PRO A 331 -21.54 10.40 40.29
C PRO A 331 -22.53 9.23 40.21
N GLY A 332 -22.58 8.36 41.24
CA GLY A 332 -23.56 7.27 41.30
C GLY A 332 -25.01 7.76 41.44
N GLN A 333 -25.24 8.86 42.18
CA GLN A 333 -26.57 9.48 42.28
C GLN A 333 -26.98 10.09 40.94
N ALA A 334 -26.05 10.79 40.26
CA ALA A 334 -26.28 11.34 38.93
C ALA A 334 -26.61 10.25 37.90
N ALA A 335 -25.85 9.15 37.86
CA ALA A 335 -26.10 8.03 36.97
C ALA A 335 -27.49 7.40 37.22
N ALA A 336 -27.88 7.18 38.47
CA ALA A 336 -29.18 6.61 38.83
C ALA A 336 -30.35 7.54 38.45
N TRP A 337 -30.20 8.86 38.66
CA TRP A 337 -31.23 9.83 38.28
C TRP A 337 -31.39 9.93 36.76
N LEU A 338 -30.28 9.97 36.01
CA LEU A 338 -30.28 10.02 34.55
C LEU A 338 -30.88 8.76 33.92
N GLN A 339 -30.65 7.59 34.53
CA GLN A 339 -31.26 6.32 34.14
C GLN A 339 -32.79 6.33 34.33
N ALA A 340 -33.32 7.06 35.31
CA ALA A 340 -34.76 7.15 35.60
C ALA A 340 -35.49 8.30 34.88
N LEU A 341 -34.77 9.20 34.20
CA LEU A 341 -35.34 10.37 33.54
C LEU A 341 -36.25 9.94 32.36
N PRO A 342 -37.48 10.48 32.22
CA PRO A 342 -38.40 10.13 31.12
C PRO A 342 -37.96 10.76 29.79
N VAL A 343 -36.96 10.16 29.16
CA VAL A 343 -36.46 10.54 27.82
C VAL A 343 -37.48 10.13 26.74
N SER A 344 -37.71 10.98 25.75
CA SER A 344 -38.71 10.73 24.71
C SER A 344 -38.25 9.67 23.72
N ALA A 345 -38.99 8.56 23.62
CA ALA A 345 -38.77 7.50 22.64
C ALA A 345 -39.37 7.85 21.27
N HIS A 346 -38.82 7.27 20.20
CA HIS A 346 -39.41 7.39 18.87
C HIS A 346 -40.85 6.85 18.83
N GLY A 347 -41.75 7.57 18.16
CA GLY A 347 -43.16 7.21 18.02
C GLY A 347 -44.00 7.40 19.30
N ALA A 348 -43.38 7.75 20.43
CA ALA A 348 -44.09 8.05 21.67
C ALA A 348 -44.56 9.52 21.71
N GLY A 349 -45.72 9.77 22.29
CA GLY A 349 -46.21 11.13 22.54
C GLY A 349 -45.31 11.91 23.50
N ALA A 350 -45.29 13.24 23.38
CA ALA A 350 -44.51 14.09 24.28
C ALA A 350 -45.10 14.08 25.70
N ALA A 351 -44.41 13.45 26.66
CA ALA A 351 -44.81 13.41 28.05
C ALA A 351 -44.88 14.83 28.64
N GLY A 352 -46.09 15.26 29.04
CA GLY A 352 -46.36 16.62 29.50
C GLY A 352 -46.21 17.70 28.41
N GLY A 353 -46.32 17.34 27.14
CA GLY A 353 -46.16 18.28 26.01
C GLY A 353 -44.72 18.69 25.71
N ILE A 354 -43.73 18.09 26.38
CA ILE A 354 -42.31 18.41 26.25
C ILE A 354 -41.55 17.17 25.76
N ARG A 355 -40.79 17.33 24.68
CA ARG A 355 -39.83 16.32 24.21
C ARG A 355 -38.49 16.51 24.91
N ARG A 356 -37.95 15.41 25.44
CA ARG A 356 -36.70 15.36 26.21
C ARG A 356 -35.68 14.50 25.46
N THR A 357 -34.50 15.06 25.22
CA THR A 357 -33.35 14.34 24.66
C THR A 357 -32.15 14.53 25.56
N LEU A 358 -31.45 13.44 25.86
CA LEU A 358 -30.33 13.39 26.77
C LEU A 358 -29.04 13.03 26.02
N ALA A 359 -28.01 13.83 26.22
CA ALA A 359 -26.71 13.67 25.56
C ALA A 359 -25.56 13.88 26.54
N PHE A 360 -24.42 13.23 26.29
CA PHE A 360 -23.25 13.22 27.18
C PHE A 360 -22.01 13.71 26.45
N SER A 361 -21.16 14.50 27.12
CA SER A 361 -19.81 14.74 26.62
C SER A 361 -18.87 13.60 27.05
N TYR A 362 -17.70 13.46 26.41
CA TYR A 362 -16.68 12.49 26.85
C TYR A 362 -16.21 12.74 28.30
N PRO A 363 -15.89 13.99 28.72
CA PRO A 363 -15.65 14.29 30.13
C PRO A 363 -16.82 13.90 31.04
N GLY A 364 -18.06 14.04 30.55
CA GLY A 364 -19.26 13.63 31.29
C GLY A 364 -19.37 12.13 31.54
N LEU A 365 -19.09 11.30 30.53
CA LEU A 365 -19.05 9.85 30.69
C LEU A 365 -17.99 9.42 31.72
N ARG A 366 -16.83 10.08 31.73
CA ARG A 366 -15.80 9.87 32.77
C ARG A 366 -16.25 10.35 34.13
N ALA A 367 -16.86 11.52 34.21
CA ALA A 367 -17.34 12.11 35.46
C ALA A 367 -18.47 11.28 36.11
N LEU A 368 -19.24 10.52 35.32
CA LEU A 368 -20.22 9.55 35.81
C LEU A 368 -19.60 8.28 36.39
N GLY A 369 -18.30 8.04 36.18
CA GLY A 369 -17.57 6.89 36.72
C GLY A 369 -17.40 5.72 35.74
N ILE A 370 -17.60 5.92 34.43
CA ILE A 370 -17.38 4.86 33.43
C ILE A 370 -15.86 4.61 33.25
N PRO A 371 -15.36 3.37 33.41
CA PRO A 371 -13.94 3.04 33.26
C PRO A 371 -13.37 3.31 31.86
N ALA A 372 -12.09 3.66 31.80
CA ALA A 372 -11.40 4.01 30.55
C ALA A 372 -11.43 2.87 29.52
N GLU A 373 -11.40 1.62 29.97
CA GLU A 373 -11.45 0.42 29.14
C GLU A 373 -12.76 0.31 28.34
N ARG A 374 -13.88 0.76 28.92
CA ARG A 374 -15.18 0.81 28.23
C ARG A 374 -15.28 2.00 27.28
N LEU A 375 -14.66 3.13 27.66
CA LEU A 375 -14.64 4.36 26.87
C LEU A 375 -13.67 4.28 25.68
N ASP A 376 -12.71 3.36 25.71
CA ASP A 376 -11.76 3.09 24.63
C ASP A 376 -12.44 2.69 23.29
N ALA A 377 -13.71 2.27 23.33
CA ALA A 377 -14.52 1.95 22.15
C ALA A 377 -15.07 3.20 21.41
N LEU A 378 -15.12 4.36 22.07
CA LEU A 378 -15.59 5.60 21.46
C LEU A 378 -14.57 6.11 20.42
N PRO A 379 -14.99 6.93 19.44
CA PRO A 379 -14.08 7.46 18.43
C PRO A 379 -13.27 8.64 18.99
N GLN A 380 -12.06 8.86 18.47
CA GLN A 380 -11.09 9.77 19.05
C GLN A 380 -11.55 11.23 19.00
N GLU A 381 -12.16 11.64 17.90
CA GLU A 381 -12.67 13.00 17.71
C GLU A 381 -13.76 13.37 18.73
N PHE A 382 -14.53 12.39 19.22
CA PHE A 382 -15.46 12.60 20.32
C PHE A 382 -14.73 12.74 21.67
N MET A 383 -13.65 11.98 21.90
CA MET A 383 -12.85 12.08 23.12
C MET A 383 -12.12 13.43 23.23
N ASP A 384 -11.60 13.92 22.11
CA ASP A 384 -10.87 15.20 22.02
C ASP A 384 -11.80 16.40 22.24
N GLY A 385 -13.04 16.30 21.74
CA GLY A 385 -14.00 17.38 21.76
C GLY A 385 -13.73 18.44 20.69
N MET A 386 -14.74 19.29 20.44
CA MET A 386 -14.72 20.23 19.31
C MET A 386 -13.62 21.30 19.41
N GLU A 387 -13.28 21.76 20.61
CA GLU A 387 -12.24 22.78 20.82
C GLU A 387 -10.88 22.31 20.30
N ALA A 388 -10.49 21.08 20.64
CA ALA A 388 -9.23 20.49 20.17
C ALA A 388 -9.20 20.28 18.64
N ARG A 389 -10.38 20.15 18.01
CA ARG A 389 -10.55 19.91 16.57
C ARG A 389 -10.68 21.20 15.73
N ALA A 390 -10.58 22.38 16.35
CA ALA A 390 -10.83 23.67 15.69
C ALA A 390 -10.03 23.88 14.39
N GLY A 391 -8.76 23.48 14.37
CA GLY A 391 -7.91 23.59 13.18
C GLY A 391 -8.40 22.77 11.97
N LEU A 392 -8.94 21.57 12.20
CA LEU A 392 -9.51 20.73 11.15
C LEU A 392 -10.86 21.24 10.64
N LEU A 393 -11.68 21.77 11.55
CA LEU A 393 -12.97 22.38 11.25
C LEU A 393 -12.83 23.69 10.48
N GLY A 394 -11.64 24.30 10.50
CA GLY A 394 -11.41 25.64 9.97
C GLY A 394 -11.96 26.74 10.88
N ASP A 395 -12.13 26.42 12.17
CA ASP A 395 -12.47 27.37 13.23
C ASP A 395 -11.20 28.14 13.62
N VAL A 396 -10.78 29.02 12.72
CA VAL A 396 -9.60 29.87 12.86
C VAL A 396 -10.00 31.32 13.14
N ARG A 397 -9.01 32.17 13.47
CA ARG A 397 -9.21 33.63 13.66
C ARG A 397 -10.38 33.89 14.62
N SER A 398 -11.39 34.67 14.21
CA SER A 398 -12.55 35.03 15.03
C SER A 398 -13.42 33.85 15.48
N ASN A 399 -13.29 32.68 14.86
CA ASN A 399 -13.99 31.47 15.24
C ASN A 399 -13.10 30.51 16.06
N HIS A 400 -11.85 30.86 16.35
CA HIS A 400 -10.96 30.03 17.18
C HIS A 400 -11.47 29.97 18.63
N PRO A 401 -11.34 28.81 19.32
CA PRO A 401 -11.83 28.63 20.70
C PRO A 401 -11.39 29.70 21.71
N ASP A 402 -10.20 30.28 21.53
CA ASP A 402 -9.70 31.38 22.38
C ASP A 402 -10.57 32.64 22.36
N TYR A 403 -11.36 32.83 21.31
CA TYR A 403 -12.24 33.99 21.13
C TYR A 403 -13.72 33.65 21.30
N TRP A 404 -14.05 32.41 21.69
CA TRP A 404 -15.42 32.01 21.96
C TRP A 404 -15.97 32.78 23.17
N PRO A 405 -17.08 33.51 23.03
CA PRO A 405 -17.73 34.15 24.17
C PRO A 405 -18.16 33.14 25.24
N ARG A 406 -18.43 31.88 24.85
CA ARG A 406 -18.92 30.77 25.71
C ARG A 406 -20.27 31.10 26.40
N PRO A 407 -21.00 30.09 26.92
CA PRO A 407 -22.23 30.34 27.68
C PRO A 407 -21.95 31.12 28.98
N GLU A 408 -22.84 32.04 29.35
CA GLU A 408 -22.83 32.69 30.67
C GLU A 408 -23.16 31.64 31.75
N ARG A 409 -22.39 31.62 32.85
CA ARG A 409 -22.61 30.64 33.92
C ARG A 409 -23.77 31.08 34.82
N CYS A 410 -24.57 30.12 35.27
CA CYS A 410 -25.54 30.31 36.36
C CYS A 410 -25.10 29.60 37.66
N ASN A 411 -25.50 30.15 38.81
CA ASN A 411 -25.27 29.55 40.11
C ASN A 411 -26.33 28.47 40.45
N GLU A 412 -26.25 27.88 41.65
CA GLU A 412 -27.19 26.83 42.13
C GLU A 412 -28.65 27.29 42.17
N LYS A 413 -28.90 28.62 42.16
CA LYS A 413 -30.24 29.22 42.12
C LYS A 413 -30.67 29.64 40.71
N LEU A 414 -29.93 29.23 39.68
CA LEU A 414 -30.13 29.60 38.28
C LEU A 414 -29.94 31.10 37.98
N GLU A 415 -29.31 31.85 38.88
CA GLU A 415 -28.99 33.27 38.66
C GLU A 415 -27.74 33.38 37.78
N VAL A 416 -27.80 34.19 36.72
CA VAL A 416 -26.72 34.33 35.72
C VAL A 416 -25.69 35.35 36.18
N ASP A 417 -24.41 34.95 36.21
CA ASP A 417 -23.27 35.86 36.32
C ASP A 417 -22.75 36.21 34.92
N LYS A 418 -22.96 37.46 34.51
CA LYS A 418 -22.53 37.97 33.21
C LYS A 418 -21.02 38.11 33.06
N ALA A 419 -20.24 38.03 34.14
CA ALA A 419 -18.79 38.04 34.08
C ALA A 419 -18.18 36.64 34.02
N ASP A 420 -18.91 35.61 34.45
CA ASP A 420 -18.44 34.22 34.46
C ASP A 420 -18.87 33.46 33.19
N ARG A 421 -18.01 32.56 32.72
CA ARG A 421 -18.23 31.77 31.50
C ARG A 421 -18.03 30.29 31.75
N VAL A 422 -18.86 29.49 31.09
CA VAL A 422 -18.78 28.03 31.17
C VAL A 422 -17.63 27.52 30.31
N ASP A 423 -16.68 26.84 30.94
CA ASP A 423 -15.73 25.97 30.23
C ASP A 423 -16.50 24.73 29.74
N LEU A 424 -16.51 24.50 28.42
CA LEU A 424 -17.29 23.43 27.82
C LEU A 424 -16.80 22.04 28.24
N ASN A 425 -15.54 21.89 28.66
CA ASN A 425 -15.04 20.62 29.22
C ASN A 425 -15.67 20.27 30.58
N THR A 426 -16.26 21.26 31.26
CA THR A 426 -16.99 21.06 32.52
C THR A 426 -18.47 20.72 32.31
N VAL A 427 -18.97 20.82 31.06
CA VAL A 427 -20.33 20.40 30.70
C VAL A 427 -20.32 18.89 30.49
N HIS A 428 -20.91 18.15 31.42
CA HIS A 428 -20.93 16.70 31.44
C HIS A 428 -22.16 16.12 30.73
N VAL A 429 -23.32 16.75 30.95
CA VAL A 429 -24.61 16.28 30.45
C VAL A 429 -25.36 17.45 29.83
N VAL A 430 -26.01 17.20 28.69
CA VAL A 430 -26.90 18.16 28.02
C VAL A 430 -28.30 17.59 27.95
N LEU A 431 -29.25 18.28 28.58
CA LEU A 431 -30.67 17.99 28.48
C LEU A 431 -31.31 18.98 27.53
N MET A 432 -31.83 18.48 26.41
CA MET A 432 -32.54 19.27 25.42
C MET A 432 -34.04 19.12 25.63
N LEU A 433 -34.71 20.25 25.83
CA LEU A 433 -36.16 20.33 26.01
C LEU A 433 -36.77 21.06 24.81
N ARG A 434 -37.83 20.51 24.22
CA ARG A 434 -38.55 21.12 23.09
C ARG A 434 -40.05 21.02 23.26
N MET A 435 -40.77 22.05 22.85
CA MET A 435 -42.23 22.09 22.92
C MET A 435 -42.84 22.85 21.75
N THR A 436 -44.12 22.57 21.52
CA THR A 436 -44.96 23.31 20.60
C THR A 436 -45.89 24.19 21.41
N ASP A 437 -45.62 25.48 21.37
CA ASP A 437 -46.50 26.52 21.88
C ASP A 437 -47.50 26.95 20.79
N THR A 438 -48.78 26.97 21.14
CA THR A 438 -49.89 27.42 20.29
C THR A 438 -50.38 28.81 20.64
N ASP A 439 -49.86 29.43 21.72
CA ASP A 439 -50.25 30.77 22.18
C ASP A 439 -49.32 31.87 21.62
N PRO A 440 -49.80 32.75 20.73
CA PRO A 440 -48.98 33.84 20.20
C PRO A 440 -48.56 34.88 21.27
N ALA A 441 -49.22 34.95 22.43
CA ALA A 441 -48.90 35.91 23.48
C ALA A 441 -47.61 35.59 24.23
N GLN A 442 -47.17 34.33 24.25
CA GLN A 442 -45.92 33.89 24.90
C GLN A 442 -44.72 33.87 23.93
N ALA A 443 -44.87 34.48 22.75
CA ALA A 443 -43.92 34.48 21.66
C ALA A 443 -42.71 35.43 21.86
N GLY A 444 -42.12 35.47 23.06
CA GLY A 444 -40.90 36.21 23.36
C GLY A 444 -39.62 35.52 22.86
N PRO A 445 -38.46 36.21 22.82
CA PRO A 445 -37.17 35.59 22.44
C PRO A 445 -36.45 34.87 23.59
N GLY A 446 -36.95 34.97 24.84
CA GLY A 446 -36.36 34.37 26.03
C GLY A 446 -36.77 32.92 26.29
N LEU A 447 -36.41 32.38 27.46
CA LEU A 447 -36.81 31.04 27.89
C LEU A 447 -38.33 31.00 28.12
N HIS A 448 -39.01 30.01 27.52
CA HIS A 448 -40.45 29.84 27.66
C HIS A 448 -40.80 29.43 29.12
N PRO A 449 -41.87 29.97 29.76
CA PRO A 449 -42.19 29.70 31.16
C PRO A 449 -42.33 28.21 31.52
N VAL A 450 -42.96 27.43 30.62
CA VAL A 450 -43.08 25.97 30.81
C VAL A 450 -41.72 25.26 30.82
N LEU A 451 -40.77 25.72 30.01
CA LEU A 451 -39.41 25.18 30.01
C LEU A 451 -38.63 25.63 31.25
N ALA A 452 -38.81 26.88 31.69
CA ALA A 452 -38.21 27.38 32.93
C ALA A 452 -38.63 26.55 34.14
N ALA A 453 -39.93 26.24 34.27
CA ALA A 453 -40.46 25.40 35.34
C ALA A 453 -39.91 23.96 35.33
N GLU A 454 -39.48 23.44 34.17
CA GLU A 454 -38.79 22.14 34.10
C GLU A 454 -37.32 22.24 34.53
N VAL A 455 -36.64 23.35 34.20
CA VAL A 455 -35.25 23.58 34.61
C VAL A 455 -35.16 23.77 36.13
N GLU A 456 -36.13 24.48 36.74
CA GLU A 456 -36.20 24.70 38.19
C GLU A 456 -36.35 23.40 39.00
N LYS A 457 -36.78 22.29 38.38
CA LYS A 457 -36.86 20.97 39.04
C LYS A 457 -35.49 20.28 39.18
N LEU A 458 -34.43 20.80 38.56
CA LEU A 458 -33.10 20.20 38.54
C LEU A 458 -32.28 20.66 39.76
N ASP A 459 -32.59 20.12 40.94
CA ASP A 459 -31.87 20.40 42.19
C ASP A 459 -30.63 19.50 42.34
N PRO A 460 -29.40 20.08 42.42
CA PRO A 460 -28.16 19.33 42.58
C PRO A 460 -28.15 18.33 43.75
N GLU A 461 -28.85 18.63 44.85
CA GLU A 461 -28.90 17.73 46.02
C GLU A 461 -29.66 16.43 45.71
N THR A 462 -30.65 16.51 44.82
CA THR A 462 -31.55 15.41 44.47
C THR A 462 -31.05 14.60 43.28
N CYS A 463 -30.50 15.27 42.25
CA CYS A 463 -30.09 14.63 41.01
C CYS A 463 -28.57 14.48 40.86
N GLY A 464 -27.74 15.09 41.72
CA GLY A 464 -26.28 15.05 41.60
C GLY A 464 -25.72 15.83 40.42
N LEU A 465 -26.55 16.68 39.78
CA LEU A 465 -26.22 17.48 38.60
C LEU A 465 -26.48 18.96 38.87
N GLN A 466 -25.50 19.82 38.61
CA GLN A 466 -25.65 21.26 38.67
C GLN A 466 -25.93 21.82 37.27
N VAL A 467 -27.01 22.58 37.12
CA VAL A 467 -27.22 23.39 35.91
C VAL A 467 -26.17 24.50 35.88
N VAL A 468 -25.35 24.53 34.83
CA VAL A 468 -24.29 25.54 34.67
C VAL A 468 -24.65 26.60 33.64
N ALA A 469 -25.53 26.31 32.68
CA ALA A 469 -26.10 27.30 31.76
C ALA A 469 -27.40 26.80 31.11
N VAL A 470 -28.25 27.74 30.70
CA VAL A 470 -29.45 27.48 29.89
C VAL A 470 -29.38 28.30 28.62
N GLN A 471 -29.60 27.67 27.46
CA GLN A 471 -29.54 28.32 26.15
C GLN A 471 -30.92 28.25 25.48
N PRO A 472 -31.73 29.32 25.54
CA PRO A 472 -33.05 29.37 24.92
C PRO A 472 -32.97 29.32 23.38
N MET A 473 -33.93 28.65 22.77
CA MET A 473 -34.06 28.50 21.34
C MET A 473 -35.51 28.73 20.91
N ARG A 474 -35.67 29.28 19.71
CA ARG A 474 -36.96 29.57 19.11
C ARG A 474 -36.91 29.43 17.59
N SER A 475 -37.82 28.65 17.04
CA SER A 475 -37.99 28.52 15.60
C SER A 475 -39.05 29.47 15.09
N HIS A 476 -38.67 30.41 14.22
CA HIS A 476 -39.65 31.21 13.50
C HIS A 476 -40.13 30.45 12.28
N ARG A 477 -41.43 30.17 12.20
CA ARG A 477 -42.00 29.32 11.15
C ARG A 477 -42.83 30.10 10.13
N GLU A 478 -42.87 29.59 8.92
CA GLU A 478 -43.81 29.96 7.87
C GLU A 478 -44.49 28.68 7.37
N GLY A 479 -45.75 28.48 7.79
CA GLY A 479 -46.38 27.17 7.70
C GLY A 479 -45.58 26.11 8.48
N GLN A 480 -45.28 24.98 7.83
CA GLN A 480 -44.51 23.89 8.43
C GLN A 480 -42.99 24.06 8.32
N MET A 481 -42.47 25.13 7.70
CA MET A 481 -41.03 25.30 7.47
C MET A 481 -40.42 26.38 8.37
N PRO A 482 -39.25 26.14 8.98
CA PRO A 482 -38.51 27.17 9.70
C PRO A 482 -37.88 28.18 8.73
N ARG A 483 -37.80 29.45 9.15
CA ARG A 483 -37.14 30.55 8.45
C ARG A 483 -35.99 31.09 9.32
N GLU A 484 -34.78 31.06 8.79
CA GLU A 484 -33.59 31.57 9.49
C GLU A 484 -33.42 33.09 9.32
N HIS A 485 -32.42 33.69 9.99
CA HIS A 485 -32.32 35.16 10.11
C HIS A 485 -31.85 35.88 8.85
N PHE A 486 -31.20 35.21 7.88
CA PHE A 486 -30.94 35.76 6.55
C PHE A 486 -32.16 35.66 5.60
N GLY A 487 -33.29 35.14 6.10
CA GLY A 487 -34.55 35.09 5.39
C GLY A 487 -34.71 33.90 4.45
N PHE A 488 -33.98 32.81 4.60
CA PHE A 488 -34.16 31.55 3.86
C PHE A 488 -35.06 30.57 4.63
N LEU A 489 -35.91 29.85 3.90
CA LEU A 489 -36.53 28.64 4.43
C LEU A 489 -35.46 27.54 4.56
N ASP A 490 -35.44 26.82 5.68
CA ASP A 490 -34.51 25.72 5.93
C ASP A 490 -35.24 24.38 6.11
N GLY A 491 -34.53 23.27 5.95
CA GLY A 491 -35.02 21.91 6.17
C GLY A 491 -35.36 21.12 4.91
N PHE A 492 -35.09 21.64 3.71
CA PHE A 492 -35.48 20.97 2.45
C PHE A 492 -34.73 19.68 2.13
N SER A 493 -33.39 19.67 2.29
CA SER A 493 -32.55 18.52 1.92
C SER A 493 -32.10 17.83 3.21
N GLN A 494 -32.77 16.72 3.53
CA GLN A 494 -32.48 15.81 4.64
C GLN A 494 -32.46 14.38 4.07
N PRO A 495 -31.54 13.50 4.53
CA PRO A 495 -31.54 12.12 4.10
C PRO A 495 -32.74 11.35 4.69
N GLY A 496 -33.26 10.38 3.94
CA GLY A 496 -34.17 9.34 4.45
C GLY A 496 -33.39 8.10 4.87
N ILE A 497 -33.83 7.39 5.90
CA ILE A 497 -33.12 6.23 6.44
C ILE A 497 -33.74 4.95 5.89
N LYS A 498 -32.95 4.12 5.22
CA LYS A 498 -33.37 2.86 4.62
C LYS A 498 -34.17 2.01 5.62
N GLY A 499 -35.39 1.64 5.24
CA GLY A 499 -36.29 0.82 6.06
C GLY A 499 -36.92 1.51 7.29
N VAL A 500 -36.62 2.79 7.54
CA VAL A 500 -37.15 3.54 8.70
C VAL A 500 -37.91 4.80 8.27
N THR A 501 -37.29 5.70 7.49
CA THR A 501 -37.94 6.92 6.99
C THR A 501 -37.95 6.93 5.46
N PRO A 502 -39.12 6.98 4.82
CA PRO A 502 -39.21 6.96 3.37
C PRO A 502 -38.59 8.22 2.78
N THR A 503 -37.89 8.07 1.65
CA THR A 503 -37.44 9.18 0.81
C THR A 503 -38.04 9.05 -0.58
N LEU A 504 -38.37 10.18 -1.21
CA LEU A 504 -38.86 10.23 -2.59
C LEU A 504 -37.72 10.07 -3.61
N LEU A 505 -36.47 10.27 -3.19
CA LEU A 505 -35.29 10.17 -4.06
C LEU A 505 -34.35 9.11 -3.50
N GLN A 506 -34.08 8.07 -4.29
CA GLN A 506 -33.19 6.98 -3.89
C GLN A 506 -31.78 7.48 -3.53
N ARG A 507 -31.28 8.51 -4.20
CA ARG A 507 -29.99 9.17 -3.89
C ARG A 507 -29.95 9.92 -2.55
N ASP A 508 -31.11 10.18 -1.95
CA ASP A 508 -31.23 10.77 -0.62
C ASP A 508 -31.43 9.70 0.47
N GLU A 509 -31.49 8.43 0.11
CA GLU A 509 -31.54 7.32 1.08
C GLU A 509 -30.16 7.04 1.65
N ILE A 510 -30.06 6.87 2.97
CA ILE A 510 -28.86 6.48 3.70
C ILE A 510 -29.09 5.17 4.45
N PRO A 511 -28.06 4.32 4.59
CA PRO A 511 -28.16 3.16 5.48
C PRO A 511 -28.20 3.60 6.96
N PRO A 512 -28.77 2.78 7.86
CA PRO A 512 -28.87 3.11 9.29
C PRO A 512 -27.54 3.50 9.96
N GLY A 513 -26.42 2.90 9.54
CA GLY A 513 -25.10 3.15 10.10
C GLY A 513 -24.50 4.51 9.78
N ASP A 514 -25.13 5.32 8.91
CA ASP A 514 -24.76 6.74 8.74
C ASP A 514 -25.33 7.61 9.88
N LEU A 515 -26.30 7.11 10.64
CA LEU A 515 -26.96 7.83 11.72
C LEU A 515 -26.75 7.19 13.09
N CYS A 516 -26.81 5.86 13.17
CA CYS A 516 -26.75 5.09 14.42
C CYS A 516 -25.53 4.16 14.45
N LEU A 517 -24.82 4.14 15.58
CA LEU A 517 -23.75 3.18 15.87
C LEU A 517 -24.35 1.77 15.98
N GLY A 518 -23.63 0.77 15.48
CA GLY A 518 -24.09 -0.63 15.51
C GLY A 518 -24.54 -1.21 14.16
N TYR A 519 -24.55 -0.40 13.10
CA TYR A 519 -25.10 -0.77 11.80
C TYR A 519 -24.12 -0.50 10.65
N PRO A 520 -24.28 -1.20 9.52
CA PRO A 520 -23.61 -0.86 8.27
C PRO A 520 -23.88 0.57 7.82
N SER A 521 -22.82 1.27 7.42
CA SER A 521 -22.85 2.66 6.93
C SER A 521 -22.66 2.72 5.41
N SER A 522 -22.79 3.92 4.82
CA SER A 522 -22.51 4.15 3.39
C SER A 522 -21.02 4.03 3.04
N GLN A 523 -20.18 3.88 4.06
CA GLN A 523 -18.74 3.65 3.97
C GLN A 523 -18.35 2.17 4.14
N ASP A 524 -19.28 1.26 4.47
CA ASP A 524 -18.98 -0.05 5.10
C ASP A 524 -18.19 -1.05 4.23
N ASP A 525 -17.24 -1.75 4.88
CA ASP A 525 -16.15 -2.53 4.26
C ASP A 525 -16.13 -4.03 4.66
N GLY A 526 -17.23 -4.58 5.18
CA GLY A 526 -17.50 -6.04 5.13
C GLY A 526 -17.07 -6.92 6.32
N THR A 527 -16.47 -6.41 7.40
CA THR A 527 -16.26 -7.20 8.63
C THR A 527 -16.59 -6.39 9.89
N TRP A 528 -17.82 -6.52 10.35
CA TRP A 528 -18.25 -6.02 11.65
C TRP A 528 -17.88 -7.08 12.69
N GLU A 529 -16.92 -6.80 13.57
CA GLU A 529 -16.86 -7.56 14.82
C GLU A 529 -18.14 -7.23 15.58
N ASP A 530 -18.92 -8.25 15.89
CA ASP A 530 -20.19 -8.20 16.61
C ASP A 530 -19.97 -7.76 18.06
N SER A 531 -19.38 -6.58 18.24
CA SER A 531 -19.32 -5.92 19.52
C SER A 531 -20.69 -5.28 19.71
N GLU A 532 -21.63 -6.08 20.23
CA GLU A 532 -22.83 -5.58 20.88
C GLU A 532 -22.43 -4.80 22.15
N ASN A 533 -21.48 -3.85 22.05
CA ASN A 533 -21.08 -3.02 23.17
C ASN A 533 -22.35 -2.23 23.57
N PRO A 534 -22.95 -2.59 24.72
CA PRO A 534 -24.28 -2.14 25.05
C PRO A 534 -24.31 -0.64 25.41
N LEU A 535 -23.15 -0.01 25.62
CA LEU A 535 -23.02 1.43 25.87
C LEU A 535 -23.23 2.26 24.59
N ILE A 536 -22.69 1.79 23.46
CA ILE A 536 -22.64 2.58 22.21
C ILE A 536 -23.68 2.15 21.18
N PHE A 537 -24.12 0.90 21.22
CA PHE A 537 -25.07 0.35 20.25
C PHE A 537 -26.40 1.13 20.23
N ASN A 538 -26.93 1.41 19.04
CA ASN A 538 -28.11 2.26 18.81
C ASN A 538 -27.94 3.72 19.30
N GLY A 539 -26.71 4.16 19.59
CA GLY A 539 -26.40 5.56 19.89
C GLY A 539 -26.11 6.38 18.63
N SER A 540 -26.07 7.71 18.76
CA SER A 540 -25.71 8.65 17.69
C SER A 540 -24.89 9.80 18.27
N PHE A 541 -24.01 10.41 17.47
CA PHE A 541 -23.36 11.65 17.90
C PHE A 541 -24.21 12.85 17.52
N LEU A 542 -24.27 13.82 18.44
CA LEU A 542 -24.92 15.10 18.26
C LEU A 542 -23.87 16.21 18.26
N VAL A 543 -23.79 16.90 17.13
CA VAL A 543 -22.99 18.12 16.98
C VAL A 543 -23.84 19.30 17.40
N VAL A 544 -23.32 20.17 18.27
CA VAL A 544 -23.96 21.44 18.64
C VAL A 544 -23.03 22.60 18.34
N ARG A 545 -23.50 23.62 17.62
CA ARG A 545 -22.76 24.86 17.37
C ARG A 545 -23.68 26.06 17.51
N LYS A 546 -23.38 26.97 18.44
CA LYS A 546 -24.10 28.24 18.55
C LYS A 546 -23.48 29.25 17.59
N LEU A 547 -24.20 29.55 16.52
CA LEU A 547 -23.76 30.42 15.44
C LEU A 547 -24.52 31.74 15.51
N ARG A 548 -23.84 32.85 15.78
CA ARG A 548 -24.41 34.20 15.73
C ARG A 548 -24.46 34.69 14.29
N GLN A 549 -25.60 35.22 13.86
CA GLN A 549 -25.81 35.75 12.52
C GLN A 549 -25.89 37.29 12.57
N HIS A 550 -24.99 37.93 11.83
CA HIS A 550 -24.87 39.39 11.73
C HIS A 550 -25.57 39.88 10.46
N VAL A 551 -26.90 40.01 10.55
CA VAL A 551 -27.75 40.45 9.42
C VAL A 551 -27.43 41.88 9.00
N ASP A 552 -27.08 42.74 9.97
CA ASP A 552 -26.58 44.10 9.77
C ASP A 552 -25.35 44.13 8.86
N ARG A 553 -24.37 43.26 9.10
CA ARG A 553 -23.12 43.19 8.33
C ARG A 553 -23.36 42.69 6.91
N LEU A 554 -24.24 41.69 6.75
CA LEU A 554 -24.65 41.19 5.45
C LEU A 554 -25.34 42.29 4.63
N THR A 555 -26.33 42.97 5.21
CA THR A 555 -27.05 44.07 4.56
C THR A 555 -26.10 45.19 4.18
N ALA A 556 -25.22 45.63 5.08
CA ALA A 556 -24.24 46.67 4.80
C ALA A 556 -23.26 46.30 3.67
N ALA A 557 -22.85 45.02 3.58
CA ALA A 557 -22.00 44.56 2.49
C ALA A 557 -22.71 44.60 1.13
N LEU A 558 -23.97 44.16 1.09
CA LEU A 558 -24.79 44.21 -0.13
C LEU A 558 -25.11 45.65 -0.56
N ASP A 559 -25.46 46.51 0.39
CA ASP A 559 -25.73 47.93 0.16
C ASP A 559 -24.51 48.64 -0.39
N ARG A 560 -23.33 48.39 0.20
CA ARG A 560 -22.06 48.94 -0.28
C ARG A 560 -21.81 48.51 -1.73
N HIS A 561 -21.94 47.22 -2.04
CA HIS A 561 -21.67 46.70 -3.38
C HIS A 561 -22.60 47.28 -4.44
N PHE A 562 -23.92 47.29 -4.20
CA PHE A 562 -24.89 47.78 -5.18
C PHE A 562 -24.99 49.31 -5.24
N GLY A 563 -24.72 49.99 -4.13
CA GLY A 563 -24.60 51.45 -4.09
C GLY A 563 -23.42 51.95 -4.92
N GLN A 564 -22.26 51.29 -4.83
CA GLN A 564 -21.11 51.54 -5.71
C GLN A 564 -21.41 51.28 -7.19
N ALA A 565 -22.37 50.40 -7.49
CA ALA A 565 -22.84 50.11 -8.85
C ALA A 565 -23.92 51.10 -9.35
N GLY A 566 -24.28 52.13 -8.56
CA GLY A 566 -25.27 53.14 -8.94
C GLY A 566 -26.71 52.63 -8.98
N LEU A 567 -27.03 51.52 -8.29
CA LEU A 567 -28.36 50.93 -8.27
C LEU A 567 -29.12 51.29 -6.99
N ALA A 568 -30.38 51.68 -7.13
CA ALA A 568 -31.26 52.05 -6.01
C ALA A 568 -32.69 51.50 -6.17
N GLY A 569 -33.48 51.59 -5.11
CA GLY A 569 -34.90 51.20 -5.09
C GLY A 569 -35.14 49.72 -5.41
N ASP A 570 -36.30 49.41 -6.00
CA ASP A 570 -36.74 48.03 -6.25
C ASP A 570 -35.78 47.22 -7.13
N THR A 571 -35.05 47.90 -8.02
CA THR A 571 -34.04 47.25 -8.88
C THR A 571 -32.86 46.75 -8.07
N ALA A 572 -32.39 47.51 -7.07
CA ALA A 572 -31.34 47.07 -6.17
C ALA A 572 -31.82 45.89 -5.31
N GLU A 573 -33.04 45.95 -4.78
CA GLU A 573 -33.61 44.87 -3.96
C GLU A 573 -33.83 43.57 -4.74
N ALA A 574 -34.26 43.66 -6.01
CA ALA A 574 -34.34 42.50 -6.89
C ALA A 574 -32.96 41.85 -7.12
N LYS A 575 -31.91 42.66 -7.35
CA LYS A 575 -30.55 42.14 -7.53
C LYS A 575 -29.94 41.58 -6.24
N LYS A 576 -30.20 42.19 -5.08
CA LYS A 576 -29.81 41.65 -3.77
C LYS A 576 -30.41 40.26 -3.55
N ARG A 577 -31.72 40.09 -3.81
CA ARG A 577 -32.39 38.78 -3.71
C ARG A 577 -31.80 37.75 -4.67
N ALA A 578 -31.50 38.14 -5.92
CA ALA A 578 -30.86 37.26 -6.89
C ALA A 578 -29.43 36.85 -6.47
N LEU A 579 -28.65 37.78 -5.92
CA LEU A 579 -27.31 37.52 -5.41
C LEU A 579 -27.35 36.61 -4.18
N LEU A 580 -28.23 36.88 -3.22
CA LEU A 580 -28.44 36.01 -2.06
C LEU A 580 -28.82 34.60 -2.50
N ALA A 581 -29.67 34.47 -3.52
CA ALA A 581 -30.02 33.17 -4.08
C ALA A 581 -28.80 32.45 -4.66
N ARG A 582 -27.94 33.15 -5.40
CA ARG A 582 -26.65 32.64 -5.91
C ARG A 582 -25.68 32.27 -4.80
N MET A 583 -25.55 33.05 -3.73
CA MET A 583 -24.70 32.72 -2.60
C MET A 583 -25.19 31.46 -1.87
N MET A 584 -26.50 31.26 -1.77
CA MET A 584 -27.09 30.11 -1.09
C MET A 584 -27.15 28.85 -1.98
N GLY A 585 -27.38 29.02 -3.28
CA GLY A 585 -27.76 27.94 -4.21
C GLY A 585 -29.27 27.69 -4.29
N ARG A 586 -30.07 28.51 -3.58
CA ARG A 586 -31.54 28.47 -3.55
C ARG A 586 -32.11 29.86 -3.36
N HIS A 587 -33.30 30.10 -3.88
CA HIS A 587 -34.10 31.27 -3.53
C HIS A 587 -34.53 31.21 -2.05
N GLN A 588 -34.87 32.36 -1.46
CA GLN A 588 -35.33 32.47 -0.06
C GLN A 588 -36.62 31.69 0.26
N ASN A 589 -37.37 31.27 -0.76
CA ASN A 589 -38.55 30.39 -0.65
C ASN A 589 -38.21 28.89 -0.82
N GLY A 590 -36.94 28.54 -0.97
CA GLY A 590 -36.43 27.17 -1.10
C GLY A 590 -36.28 26.62 -2.52
N THR A 591 -36.76 27.32 -3.55
CA THR A 591 -36.60 26.88 -4.95
C THR A 591 -35.11 26.81 -5.32
N PRO A 592 -34.61 25.67 -5.85
CA PRO A 592 -33.21 25.56 -6.29
C PRO A 592 -32.92 26.41 -7.53
N LEU A 593 -31.65 26.79 -7.72
CA LEU A 593 -31.22 27.55 -8.91
C LEU A 593 -31.13 26.70 -10.18
N VAL A 594 -30.98 25.39 -10.03
CA VAL A 594 -30.95 24.43 -11.15
C VAL A 594 -32.35 23.85 -11.31
N SER A 595 -32.76 23.64 -12.57
CA SER A 595 -34.02 22.97 -12.91
C SER A 595 -34.15 21.62 -12.18
N THR A 596 -35.35 21.31 -11.71
CA THR A 596 -35.70 19.98 -11.19
C THR A 596 -36.33 19.08 -12.24
N ASP A 597 -36.38 19.52 -13.50
CA ASP A 597 -36.94 18.80 -14.67
C ASP A 597 -38.32 18.15 -14.43
N GLY A 598 -39.18 18.80 -13.62
CA GLY A 598 -40.51 18.29 -13.28
C GLY A 598 -40.53 17.16 -12.23
N GLY A 599 -39.41 16.91 -11.55
CA GLY A 599 -39.26 15.92 -10.49
C GLY A 599 -40.26 16.11 -9.33
N PRO A 600 -40.52 15.04 -8.54
CA PRO A 600 -41.61 14.99 -7.57
C PRO A 600 -41.41 15.92 -6.36
N THR A 601 -40.22 16.52 -6.20
CA THR A 601 -39.88 17.39 -5.06
C THR A 601 -39.08 18.62 -5.48
N ARG A 602 -39.10 19.67 -4.64
CA ARG A 602 -38.21 20.84 -4.75
C ARG A 602 -36.73 20.52 -4.42
N ASN A 603 -36.37 19.24 -4.35
CA ASN A 603 -35.03 18.75 -4.08
C ASN A 603 -34.51 17.77 -5.15
N ASP A 604 -35.31 17.45 -6.19
CA ASP A 604 -34.93 16.50 -7.24
C ASP A 604 -34.11 17.17 -8.35
N PHE A 605 -32.81 17.34 -8.09
CA PHE A 605 -31.85 17.85 -9.07
C PHE A 605 -30.45 17.33 -8.73
N ASP A 606 -29.57 17.36 -9.71
CA ASP A 606 -28.12 17.32 -9.53
C ASP A 606 -27.47 18.45 -10.34
N TYR A 607 -26.15 18.55 -10.32
CA TYR A 607 -25.43 19.60 -11.03
C TYR A 607 -24.84 19.12 -12.35
N ALA A 608 -25.26 17.96 -12.88
CA ALA A 608 -24.67 17.38 -14.10
C ALA A 608 -24.87 18.29 -15.33
N GLY A 609 -26.04 18.94 -15.43
CA GLY A 609 -26.35 19.92 -16.47
C GLY A 609 -25.72 21.32 -16.26
N ASP A 610 -24.98 21.52 -15.17
CA ASP A 610 -24.37 22.81 -14.78
C ASP A 610 -22.87 22.66 -14.47
N GLY A 611 -22.16 21.98 -15.38
CA GLY A 611 -20.72 21.66 -15.25
C GLY A 611 -19.79 22.89 -15.25
N GLU A 612 -20.25 24.02 -15.79
CA GLU A 612 -19.53 25.31 -15.79
C GLU A 612 -19.98 26.25 -14.65
N GLY A 613 -20.96 25.84 -13.83
CA GLY A 613 -21.47 26.66 -12.72
C GLY A 613 -22.20 27.94 -13.16
N LEU A 614 -22.85 27.92 -14.32
CA LEU A 614 -23.58 29.07 -14.90
C LEU A 614 -24.89 29.34 -14.15
N GLN A 615 -25.60 28.28 -13.75
CA GLN A 615 -26.86 28.38 -13.01
C GLN A 615 -26.60 28.53 -11.51
N CYS A 616 -25.83 27.61 -10.93
CA CYS A 616 -25.52 27.59 -9.50
C CYS A 616 -24.00 27.69 -9.30
N PRO A 617 -23.46 28.83 -8.83
CA PRO A 617 -22.01 28.98 -8.64
C PRO A 617 -21.39 27.87 -7.78
N PHE A 618 -20.15 27.45 -8.09
CA PHE A 618 -19.46 26.38 -7.35
C PHE A 618 -19.30 26.64 -5.84
N HIS A 619 -19.25 27.91 -5.44
CA HIS A 619 -19.07 28.35 -4.05
C HIS A 619 -20.40 28.54 -3.31
N SER A 620 -21.53 28.30 -3.97
CA SER A 620 -22.85 28.41 -3.32
C SER A 620 -22.93 27.46 -2.12
N HIS A 621 -23.47 27.94 -1.00
CA HIS A 621 -23.55 27.19 0.25
C HIS A 621 -24.09 25.76 0.05
N ALA A 622 -25.25 25.62 -0.61
CA ALA A 622 -25.89 24.32 -0.84
C ALA A 622 -25.10 23.40 -1.79
N ARG A 623 -24.40 23.94 -2.80
CA ARG A 623 -23.58 23.15 -3.73
C ARG A 623 -22.27 22.69 -3.09
N ARG A 624 -21.73 23.50 -2.18
CA ARG A 624 -20.50 23.18 -1.45
C ARG A 624 -20.70 22.13 -0.36
N VAL A 625 -21.77 22.24 0.41
CA VAL A 625 -22.11 21.28 1.49
C VAL A 625 -22.64 19.97 0.92
N ASN A 626 -23.24 19.97 -0.27
CA ASN A 626 -23.62 18.75 -0.99
C ASN A 626 -23.42 18.94 -2.51
N PRO A 627 -22.28 18.50 -3.08
CA PRO A 627 -21.97 18.67 -4.49
C PRO A 627 -22.72 17.70 -5.41
N ARG A 628 -23.49 16.74 -4.88
CA ARG A 628 -24.36 15.81 -5.64
C ARG A 628 -23.69 15.09 -6.82
N ASP A 629 -22.38 14.88 -6.75
CA ASP A 629 -21.59 14.31 -7.85
C ASP A 629 -21.51 12.77 -7.83
N GLY A 630 -22.22 12.14 -6.89
CA GLY A 630 -22.34 10.68 -6.81
C GLY A 630 -21.06 9.96 -6.38
N ARG A 631 -20.10 10.67 -5.74
CA ARG A 631 -18.94 10.00 -5.14
C ARG A 631 -19.39 9.02 -4.03
N PRO A 632 -18.80 7.82 -3.92
CA PRO A 632 -19.07 6.90 -2.82
C PRO A 632 -18.81 7.56 -1.46
N GLY A 633 -19.58 7.19 -0.43
CA GLY A 633 -19.36 7.71 0.92
C GLY A 633 -19.58 9.21 1.08
N MET A 634 -20.50 9.81 0.30
CA MET A 634 -20.83 11.23 0.44
C MET A 634 -21.28 11.53 1.88
N PRO A 635 -20.67 12.47 2.62
CA PRO A 635 -21.05 12.77 3.99
C PRO A 635 -22.49 13.27 4.08
N ARG A 636 -23.30 12.60 4.90
CA ARG A 636 -24.69 12.98 5.18
C ARG A 636 -24.84 13.28 6.65
N ILE A 637 -25.64 14.29 6.99
CA ILE A 637 -26.00 14.59 8.37
C ILE A 637 -27.49 14.88 8.44
N LEU A 638 -28.08 14.61 9.61
CA LEU A 638 -29.48 14.87 9.86
C LEU A 638 -29.59 16.11 10.75
N ARG A 639 -29.98 17.25 10.15
CA ARG A 639 -29.96 18.56 10.84
C ARG A 639 -31.25 18.77 11.63
N ARG A 640 -31.13 19.24 12.87
CA ARG A 640 -32.20 19.53 13.83
C ARG A 640 -32.02 20.87 14.55
N GLY A 641 -31.30 21.81 13.91
CA GLY A 641 -31.02 23.14 14.45
C GLY A 641 -32.28 23.97 14.73
N MET A 642 -32.15 24.98 15.59
CA MET A 642 -33.21 25.95 15.90
C MET A 642 -32.61 27.36 15.99
N SER A 643 -33.37 28.38 15.60
CA SER A 643 -32.92 29.76 15.73
C SER A 643 -32.92 30.20 17.21
N TYR A 644 -32.29 31.33 17.51
CA TYR A 644 -32.39 32.03 18.79
C TYR A 644 -32.40 33.55 18.57
N GLY A 645 -32.86 34.30 19.57
CA GLY A 645 -32.89 35.77 19.55
C GLY A 645 -34.06 36.38 18.76
N PRO A 646 -34.17 37.72 18.74
CA PRO A 646 -35.26 38.43 18.06
C PRO A 646 -35.05 38.52 16.54
N ARG A 647 -36.15 38.75 15.79
CA ARG A 647 -36.11 39.14 14.37
C ARG A 647 -35.68 40.60 14.19
N GLY A 648 -35.21 40.95 12.98
CA GLY A 648 -34.76 42.31 12.63
C GLY A 648 -33.31 42.38 12.16
N THR A 649 -32.82 43.59 11.94
CA THR A 649 -31.49 43.88 11.37
C THR A 649 -30.61 44.71 12.31
N ASP A 650 -31.02 44.91 13.56
CA ASP A 650 -30.28 45.74 14.52
C ASP A 650 -28.97 45.08 14.94
N ALA A 651 -27.87 45.83 14.90
CA ALA A 651 -26.50 45.34 15.15
C ALA A 651 -26.27 44.87 16.61
N GLY A 652 -27.00 45.43 17.57
CA GLY A 652 -26.81 45.16 19.01
C GLY A 652 -27.49 43.89 19.54
N SER A 653 -28.43 43.31 18.80
CA SER A 653 -29.22 42.16 19.29
C SER A 653 -28.54 40.84 18.99
N GLU A 654 -28.44 39.96 19.99
CA GLU A 654 -27.96 38.59 19.80
C GLU A 654 -29.01 37.74 19.08
N ARG A 655 -28.65 37.24 17.89
CA ARG A 655 -29.52 36.41 17.06
C ARG A 655 -28.70 35.42 16.26
N GLY A 656 -29.28 34.27 15.95
CA GLY A 656 -28.61 33.28 15.12
C GLY A 656 -29.27 31.91 15.17
N ILE A 657 -28.47 30.86 14.99
CA ILE A 657 -28.89 29.47 14.96
C ILE A 657 -28.05 28.66 15.94
N VAL A 658 -28.71 27.87 16.78
CA VAL A 658 -28.10 26.72 17.45
C VAL A 658 -28.16 25.56 16.47
N PHE A 659 -27.08 25.39 15.70
CA PHE A 659 -26.94 24.31 14.75
C PHE A 659 -26.83 23.00 15.52
N MET A 660 -27.66 22.03 15.13
CA MET A 660 -27.68 20.69 15.71
C MET A 660 -27.72 19.69 14.57
N ALA A 661 -26.87 18.66 14.62
CA ALA A 661 -26.87 17.61 13.62
C ALA A 661 -26.51 16.25 14.21
N TYR A 662 -27.21 15.22 13.76
CA TYR A 662 -26.94 13.82 14.11
C TYR A 662 -26.17 13.11 13.01
N CYS A 663 -25.22 12.28 13.43
CA CYS A 663 -24.44 11.39 12.58
C CYS A 663 -23.81 10.26 13.40
N ALA A 664 -23.52 9.12 12.77
CA ALA A 664 -22.83 8.02 13.43
C ALA A 664 -21.30 8.23 13.49
N ASN A 665 -20.75 9.05 12.61
CA ASN A 665 -19.31 9.29 12.51
C ASN A 665 -19.03 10.80 12.32
N LEU A 666 -18.44 11.42 13.35
CA LEU A 666 -18.17 12.86 13.35
C LEU A 666 -17.11 13.22 12.30
N ALA A 667 -16.00 12.49 12.28
CA ALA A 667 -14.85 12.78 11.44
C ALA A 667 -15.13 12.54 9.94
N GLU A 668 -15.96 11.53 9.60
CA GLU A 668 -16.31 11.19 8.22
C GLU A 668 -17.57 11.90 7.71
N GLN A 669 -18.30 12.64 8.56
CA GLN A 669 -19.53 13.33 8.17
C GLN A 669 -19.45 14.82 8.49
N PHE A 670 -19.65 15.20 9.75
CA PHE A 670 -19.74 16.62 10.13
C PHE A 670 -18.44 17.39 9.89
N GLU A 671 -17.28 16.83 10.30
CA GLU A 671 -16.00 17.54 10.17
C GLU A 671 -15.65 17.81 8.69
N ILE A 672 -15.94 16.86 7.79
CA ILE A 672 -15.78 17.04 6.35
C ILE A 672 -16.62 18.20 5.83
N LEU A 673 -17.91 18.24 6.19
CA LEU A 673 -18.82 19.30 5.76
C LEU A 673 -18.39 20.68 6.28
N GLN A 674 -17.99 20.76 7.55
CA GLN A 674 -17.53 22.00 8.17
C GLN A 674 -16.21 22.49 7.55
N ARG A 675 -15.30 21.58 7.24
CA ARG A 675 -14.07 21.89 6.48
C ARG A 675 -14.41 22.44 5.09
N TRP A 676 -15.33 21.82 4.36
CA TRP A 676 -15.76 22.33 3.05
C TRP A 676 -16.31 23.76 3.13
N ILE A 677 -17.09 24.07 4.17
CA ILE A 677 -17.58 25.42 4.44
C ILE A 677 -16.42 26.41 4.64
N ALA A 678 -15.46 26.06 5.51
CA ALA A 678 -14.36 26.96 5.88
C ALA A 678 -13.35 27.23 4.74
N GLY A 679 -13.27 26.34 3.75
CA GLY A 679 -12.29 26.44 2.66
C GLY A 679 -11.83 25.10 2.09
N GLY A 680 -12.51 23.98 2.35
CA GLY A 680 -12.16 22.69 1.75
C GLY A 680 -12.57 22.57 0.28
N ASN A 681 -11.92 21.66 -0.45
CA ASN A 681 -12.22 21.42 -1.86
C ASN A 681 -13.32 20.35 -2.04
N SER A 682 -14.59 20.78 -2.06
CA SER A 682 -15.72 19.90 -2.38
C SER A 682 -16.19 20.00 -3.82
N SER A 683 -16.03 21.17 -4.45
CA SER A 683 -16.53 21.51 -5.77
C SER A 683 -15.44 21.74 -6.84
N GLY A 684 -14.20 21.34 -6.57
CA GLY A 684 -13.08 21.39 -7.53
C GLY A 684 -12.42 22.77 -7.66
N VAL A 685 -12.80 23.73 -6.81
CA VAL A 685 -12.32 25.12 -6.82
C VAL A 685 -11.31 25.38 -5.70
N SER A 686 -10.56 26.48 -5.79
CA SER A 686 -9.60 26.88 -4.77
C SER A 686 -10.24 27.02 -3.39
N SER A 687 -9.56 26.51 -2.37
CA SER A 687 -9.86 26.65 -0.95
C SER A 687 -10.03 28.09 -0.49
N SER A 688 -9.30 29.02 -1.12
CA SER A 688 -9.40 30.47 -0.89
C SER A 688 -10.78 31.04 -1.23
N GLN A 689 -11.52 30.38 -2.11
CA GLN A 689 -12.89 30.78 -2.45
C GLN A 689 -13.86 30.07 -1.51
N ALA A 690 -14.00 30.61 -0.30
CA ALA A 690 -14.75 29.97 0.76
C ALA A 690 -16.28 30.16 0.67
N ASP A 691 -17.04 29.53 1.58
CA ASP A 691 -18.49 29.73 1.68
C ASP A 691 -18.87 31.22 1.85
N PRO A 692 -19.83 31.77 1.09
CA PRO A 692 -20.12 33.20 1.12
C PRO A 692 -20.78 33.70 2.42
N PHE A 693 -21.34 32.81 3.24
CA PHE A 693 -21.98 33.15 4.51
C PHE A 693 -21.13 32.79 5.72
N LEU A 694 -20.65 31.55 5.75
CA LEU A 694 -20.08 30.90 6.94
C LEU A 694 -18.56 30.87 6.96
N ALA A 695 -17.88 31.26 5.86
CA ALA A 695 -16.43 31.32 5.86
C ALA A 695 -15.90 32.35 6.84
N VAL A 696 -14.74 32.03 7.42
CA VAL A 696 -14.03 32.90 8.36
C VAL A 696 -13.17 33.91 7.59
N PRO A 697 -13.53 35.20 7.55
CA PRO A 697 -12.75 36.19 6.82
C PRO A 697 -11.44 36.48 7.54
N GLN A 698 -10.45 36.93 6.77
CA GLN A 698 -9.20 37.47 7.28
C GLN A 698 -9.32 39.00 7.37
N PRO A 699 -9.06 39.62 8.55
CA PRO A 699 -9.08 41.07 8.68
C PRO A 699 -8.15 41.74 7.67
N GLY A 700 -8.64 42.78 6.98
CA GLY A 700 -7.87 43.51 5.97
C GLY A 700 -7.79 42.86 4.59
N GLU A 701 -8.31 41.64 4.40
CA GLU A 701 -8.37 40.99 3.08
C GLU A 701 -9.78 41.08 2.46
N LYS A 702 -9.85 41.35 1.16
CA LYS A 702 -11.12 41.42 0.43
C LYS A 702 -11.68 40.02 0.19
N ARG A 703 -12.85 39.72 0.76
CA ARG A 703 -13.62 38.52 0.42
C ARG A 703 -14.49 38.77 -0.80
N THR A 704 -14.22 38.08 -1.90
CA THR A 704 -14.95 38.25 -3.16
C THR A 704 -15.78 37.02 -3.49
N PHE A 705 -17.09 37.18 -3.67
CA PHE A 705 -17.94 36.14 -4.27
C PHE A 705 -18.01 36.34 -5.79
N ARG A 706 -17.69 35.29 -6.55
CA ARG A 706 -17.62 35.32 -8.02
C ARG A 706 -18.70 34.45 -8.65
N TYR A 707 -19.34 34.95 -9.71
CA TYR A 707 -20.28 34.19 -10.54
C TYR A 707 -20.31 34.68 -11.98
N ILE A 708 -20.86 33.87 -12.90
CA ILE A 708 -21.11 34.27 -14.29
C ILE A 708 -22.53 34.83 -14.41
N ASP A 709 -22.66 36.07 -14.90
CA ASP A 709 -23.94 36.76 -15.07
C ASP A 709 -24.73 36.28 -16.30
N ALA A 710 -25.95 36.78 -16.46
CA ALA A 710 -26.82 36.41 -17.60
C ALA A 710 -26.30 36.90 -18.96
N GLN A 711 -25.27 37.76 -18.98
CA GLN A 711 -24.58 38.23 -20.17
C GLN A 711 -23.26 37.48 -20.40
N ASN A 712 -23.03 36.37 -19.68
CA ASN A 712 -21.83 35.54 -19.74
C ASN A 712 -20.54 36.27 -19.29
N ARG A 713 -20.66 37.28 -18.42
CA ARG A 713 -19.53 38.03 -17.85
C ARG A 713 -19.27 37.63 -16.40
N VAL A 714 -18.01 37.74 -15.98
CA VAL A 714 -17.61 37.45 -14.60
C VAL A 714 -17.98 38.62 -13.68
N ALA A 715 -18.95 38.41 -12.79
CA ALA A 715 -19.31 39.33 -11.73
C ALA A 715 -18.50 39.04 -10.45
N ARG A 716 -18.04 40.09 -9.76
CA ARG A 716 -17.28 40.03 -8.51
C ARG A 716 -17.98 40.89 -7.46
N VAL A 717 -18.40 40.25 -6.37
CA VAL A 717 -19.10 40.90 -5.26
C VAL A 717 -18.18 40.98 -4.07
N ASP A 718 -17.92 42.20 -3.60
CA ASP A 718 -17.15 42.44 -2.38
C ASP A 718 -18.02 42.22 -1.13
N LEU A 719 -17.74 41.15 -0.41
CA LEU A 719 -18.43 40.77 0.83
C LEU A 719 -17.83 41.43 2.08
N GLY A 720 -16.74 42.21 1.95
CA GLY A 720 -16.01 42.81 3.06
C GLY A 720 -15.21 41.79 3.89
N ASP A 721 -14.52 42.30 4.91
CA ASP A 721 -13.64 41.54 5.81
C ASP A 721 -14.30 41.18 7.15
N ALA A 722 -15.53 41.64 7.40
CA ALA A 722 -16.29 41.30 8.60
C ALA A 722 -17.10 40.00 8.41
N PRO A 723 -17.14 39.10 9.42
CA PRO A 723 -17.89 37.85 9.32
C PRO A 723 -19.40 38.11 9.39
N PHE A 724 -20.16 37.43 8.51
CA PHE A 724 -21.62 37.41 8.58
C PHE A 724 -22.12 36.40 9.62
N VAL A 725 -21.31 35.39 9.93
CA VAL A 725 -21.58 34.42 10.99
C VAL A 725 -20.34 34.25 11.85
N THR A 726 -20.52 34.24 13.17
CA THR A 726 -19.46 33.96 14.15
C THR A 726 -19.84 32.76 15.00
N LEU A 727 -18.88 31.88 15.26
CA LEU A 727 -19.05 30.76 16.20
C LEU A 727 -18.91 31.29 17.62
N GLU A 728 -19.94 31.08 18.47
CA GLU A 728 -19.87 31.48 19.87
C GLU A 728 -19.34 30.38 20.79
N TRP A 729 -19.68 29.13 20.47
CA TRP A 729 -19.16 27.91 21.09
C TRP A 729 -19.73 26.68 20.35
N GLY A 730 -19.12 25.51 20.57
CA GLY A 730 -19.67 24.25 20.07
C GLY A 730 -19.16 23.03 20.83
N MET A 731 -19.87 21.91 20.68
CA MET A 731 -19.64 20.67 21.42
C MET A 731 -19.93 19.44 20.55
N TYR A 732 -19.20 18.36 20.83
CA TYR A 732 -19.59 17.01 20.44
C TYR A 732 -20.23 16.31 21.63
N LEU A 733 -21.38 15.69 21.39
CA LEU A 733 -22.16 14.98 22.39
C LEU A 733 -22.49 13.58 21.88
N PHE A 734 -22.59 12.61 22.77
CA PHE A 734 -23.05 11.27 22.50
C PHE A 734 -24.48 11.10 23.01
N VAL A 735 -25.39 10.66 22.15
CA VAL A 735 -26.80 10.41 22.45
C VAL A 735 -27.00 8.89 22.50
N PRO A 736 -27.03 8.27 23.69
CA PRO A 736 -27.18 6.82 23.82
C PRO A 736 -28.59 6.35 23.46
N SER A 737 -28.71 5.04 23.21
CA SER A 737 -29.99 4.36 23.10
C SER A 737 -30.74 4.34 24.43
N LEU A 738 -32.06 4.12 24.40
CA LEU A 738 -32.86 3.99 25.61
C LEU A 738 -32.43 2.77 26.45
N LYS A 739 -31.99 1.68 25.79
CA LYS A 739 -31.42 0.51 26.45
C LYS A 739 -30.12 0.84 27.19
N ALA A 740 -29.20 1.56 26.53
CA ALA A 740 -27.94 1.98 27.15
C ALA A 740 -28.19 2.90 28.36
N LEU A 741 -29.15 3.81 28.28
CA LEU A 741 -29.58 4.64 29.43
C LEU A 741 -30.11 3.78 30.58
N GLY A 742 -30.91 2.76 30.27
CA GLY A 742 -31.43 1.80 31.26
C GLY A 742 -30.35 0.99 31.99
N MET A 743 -29.13 0.94 31.45
CA MET A 743 -27.97 0.20 32.01
C MET A 743 -26.86 1.13 32.54
N LEU A 744 -27.10 2.45 32.61
CA LEU A 744 -26.04 3.44 32.87
C LEU A 744 -25.26 3.17 34.17
N THR A 745 -25.94 2.75 35.23
CA THR A 745 -25.31 2.40 36.51
C THR A 745 -24.43 1.15 36.43
N GLU A 746 -24.75 0.18 35.58
CA GLU A 746 -23.96 -1.05 35.37
C GLU A 746 -22.63 -0.76 34.68
N PHE A 747 -22.60 0.25 33.80
CA PHE A 747 -21.38 0.65 33.09
C PHE A 747 -20.33 1.32 33.97
N CYS A 748 -20.71 1.75 35.18
CA CYS A 748 -19.81 2.40 36.13
C CYS A 748 -19.01 1.41 37.02
N ALA A 749 -19.20 0.08 36.86
CA ALA A 749 -18.51 -0.93 37.66
C ALA A 749 -17.06 -1.20 37.18
N PRO A 750 -16.09 -1.43 38.11
CA PRO A 750 -14.67 -1.63 37.79
C PRO A 750 -14.39 -2.94 37.04
N VAL A 751 -13.36 -2.93 36.18
CA VAL A 751 -12.90 -4.08 35.37
C VAL A 751 -11.50 -4.54 35.84
N PRO A 752 -11.21 -5.85 36.03
CA PRO A 752 -9.88 -6.32 36.44
C PRO A 752 -8.84 -6.27 35.30
N ALA A 753 -7.62 -5.79 35.61
CA ALA A 753 -6.53 -5.59 34.65
C ALA A 753 -5.55 -6.79 34.56
N SER A 754 -5.02 -7.07 33.37
CA SER A 754 -3.94 -8.06 33.12
C SER A 754 -2.73 -7.40 32.48
N ALA A 755 -1.52 -7.78 32.91
CA ALA A 755 -0.24 -7.18 32.49
C ALA A 755 0.74 -8.25 31.95
N ILE A 756 1.48 -7.91 30.88
CA ILE A 756 2.61 -8.69 30.36
C ILE A 756 3.79 -7.73 30.10
N ALA A 757 5.02 -8.18 30.40
CA ALA A 757 6.30 -7.49 30.14
C ALA A 757 7.25 -8.37 29.29
N PRO A 758 8.14 -7.82 28.42
CA PRO A 758 9.14 -8.58 27.67
C PRO A 758 10.60 -8.38 28.16
N GLY A 759 11.44 -9.37 27.87
CA GLY A 759 12.78 -9.60 28.44
C GLY A 759 14.01 -9.13 27.62
N ALA A 760 15.17 -9.64 28.07
CA ALA A 760 16.55 -9.22 27.76
C ALA A 760 17.19 -9.90 26.50
N PRO A 761 18.38 -9.44 26.01
CA PRO A 761 18.94 -9.78 24.68
C PRO A 761 20.03 -10.88 24.66
N ALA A 762 20.36 -11.33 23.43
CA ALA A 762 20.83 -12.69 23.13
C ALA A 762 22.35 -12.91 22.89
N PRO A 763 22.88 -14.10 23.22
CA PRO A 763 24.22 -14.64 22.89
C PRO A 763 24.32 -15.24 21.47
N LEU A 764 25.51 -15.76 21.08
CA LEU A 764 25.67 -16.60 19.87
C LEU A 764 24.61 -17.70 19.86
N PRO A 765 24.01 -18.00 18.69
CA PRO A 765 22.89 -18.93 18.64
C PRO A 765 23.34 -20.36 18.95
N SER A 766 22.56 -21.05 19.79
CA SER A 766 22.68 -22.50 19.99
C SER A 766 21.87 -23.30 18.97
N GLU A 767 20.94 -22.65 18.27
CA GLU A 767 19.99 -23.29 17.35
C GLU A 767 20.38 -23.10 15.88
N ARG A 768 20.09 -24.12 15.06
CA ARG A 768 20.37 -24.16 13.61
C ARG A 768 19.85 -22.93 12.86
N GLU A 769 18.65 -22.46 13.19
CA GLU A 769 18.04 -21.31 12.51
C GLU A 769 18.77 -19.99 12.82
N GLY A 770 19.33 -19.86 14.02
CA GLY A 770 20.19 -18.73 14.35
C GLY A 770 21.49 -18.72 13.53
N TRP A 771 22.09 -19.89 13.30
CA TRP A 771 23.26 -20.03 12.42
C TRP A 771 22.95 -19.73 10.95
N ARG A 772 21.79 -20.19 10.44
CA ARG A 772 21.32 -19.80 9.10
C ARG A 772 21.31 -18.28 8.94
N ARG A 773 20.79 -17.54 9.93
CA ARG A 773 20.72 -16.06 9.89
C ARG A 773 22.08 -15.41 9.75
N LEU A 774 23.09 -16.02 10.36
CA LEU A 774 24.45 -15.50 10.28
C LEU A 774 25.19 -15.89 8.99
N LEU A 775 24.86 -17.04 8.38
CA LEU A 775 25.64 -17.64 7.28
C LEU A 775 25.01 -17.52 5.90
N GLU A 776 23.69 -17.60 5.82
CA GLU A 776 22.96 -17.77 4.56
C GLU A 776 22.27 -16.48 4.07
N ASP A 777 22.39 -15.37 4.79
CA ASP A 777 21.88 -14.07 4.34
C ASP A 777 22.66 -13.58 3.11
N THR A 778 21.93 -13.39 2.00
CA THR A 778 22.48 -13.07 0.69
C THR A 778 22.59 -11.56 0.42
N ASP A 779 22.18 -10.71 1.37
CA ASP A 779 22.33 -9.26 1.28
C ASP A 779 23.82 -8.87 1.18
N ARG A 780 24.14 -8.03 0.20
CA ARG A 780 25.53 -7.70 -0.15
C ARG A 780 26.25 -6.84 0.90
N GLU A 781 25.54 -5.92 1.54
CA GLU A 781 26.13 -4.88 2.39
C GLU A 781 25.86 -5.11 3.86
N ARG A 782 24.74 -5.74 4.17
CA ARG A 782 24.20 -5.86 5.53
C ARG A 782 24.31 -7.28 6.08
N SER A 783 24.58 -8.27 5.23
CA SER A 783 24.71 -9.66 5.68
C SER A 783 25.81 -9.79 6.75
N PRO A 784 25.51 -10.39 7.91
CA PRO A 784 26.50 -10.65 8.93
C PRO A 784 27.52 -11.72 8.49
N ALA A 785 27.27 -12.45 7.40
CA ALA A 785 28.09 -13.57 6.95
C ALA A 785 29.53 -13.17 6.67
N ARG A 786 29.77 -12.00 6.08
CA ARG A 786 31.15 -11.53 5.81
C ARG A 786 31.93 -11.30 7.10
N ALA A 787 31.29 -10.72 8.11
CA ALA A 787 31.89 -10.50 9.42
C ALA A 787 32.10 -11.83 10.16
N LEU A 788 31.13 -12.74 10.09
CA LEU A 788 31.25 -14.09 10.66
C LEU A 788 32.40 -14.87 10.01
N TRP A 789 32.49 -14.91 8.68
CA TRP A 789 33.59 -15.61 7.99
C TRP A 789 34.96 -14.98 8.27
N ALA A 790 35.03 -13.66 8.43
CA ALA A 790 36.25 -13.01 8.91
C ALA A 790 36.62 -13.46 10.34
N TYR A 791 35.62 -13.58 11.22
CA TYR A 791 35.79 -14.10 12.59
C TYR A 791 36.21 -15.59 12.61
N VAL A 792 35.64 -16.43 11.73
CA VAL A 792 36.06 -17.82 11.55
C VAL A 792 37.52 -17.90 11.12
N ARG A 793 37.94 -17.09 10.14
CA ARG A 793 39.35 -17.03 9.70
C ARG A 793 40.30 -16.51 10.78
N SER A 794 39.83 -15.67 11.69
CA SER A 794 40.66 -15.17 12.81
C SER A 794 40.86 -16.19 13.94
N GLN A 795 40.09 -17.29 13.97
CA GLN A 795 40.32 -18.35 14.96
C GLN A 795 41.71 -18.99 14.76
N PRO A 796 42.40 -19.44 15.82
CA PRO A 796 43.76 -19.98 15.72
C PRO A 796 43.91 -21.08 14.66
N ASP A 797 42.96 -21.99 14.60
CA ASP A 797 42.88 -23.11 13.66
C ASP A 797 41.99 -22.83 12.43
N GLY A 798 41.43 -21.61 12.32
CA GLY A 798 40.55 -21.21 11.23
C GLY A 798 39.19 -21.88 11.21
N ARG A 799 38.77 -22.49 12.34
CA ARG A 799 37.52 -23.25 12.48
C ARG A 799 36.62 -22.64 13.55
N LEU A 800 35.31 -22.81 13.38
CA LEU A 800 34.33 -22.45 14.40
C LEU A 800 33.27 -23.55 14.53
N PRO A 801 33.17 -24.22 15.70
CA PRO A 801 32.03 -25.07 16.00
C PRO A 801 30.74 -24.25 16.00
N ALA A 802 29.76 -24.70 15.23
CA ALA A 802 28.43 -24.09 15.12
C ALA A 802 27.38 -25.13 15.57
N PRO A 803 26.99 -25.14 16.87
CA PRO A 803 26.07 -26.13 17.40
C PRO A 803 24.82 -26.30 16.54
N SER A 804 24.44 -27.55 16.29
CA SER A 804 23.32 -27.94 15.42
C SER A 804 23.44 -27.56 13.93
N TYR A 805 24.52 -26.90 13.49
CA TYR A 805 24.75 -26.51 12.09
C TYR A 805 26.00 -27.15 11.47
N GLY A 806 27.06 -27.45 12.23
CA GLY A 806 28.28 -28.07 11.71
C GLY A 806 29.56 -27.48 12.29
N VAL A 807 30.66 -27.67 11.59
CA VAL A 807 31.94 -26.99 11.83
C VAL A 807 32.28 -26.10 10.63
N LEU A 808 32.38 -24.79 10.86
CA LEU A 808 32.71 -23.83 9.81
C LEU A 808 34.23 -23.82 9.57
N ILE A 809 34.65 -23.89 8.31
CA ILE A 809 36.06 -23.84 7.89
C ILE A 809 36.23 -22.69 6.90
N GLY A 810 36.99 -21.66 7.30
CA GLY A 810 37.07 -20.40 6.55
C GLY A 810 38.38 -20.15 5.80
N ARG A 811 39.48 -20.83 6.15
CA ARG A 811 40.81 -20.65 5.53
C ARG A 811 40.99 -21.57 4.33
N GLN A 812 41.73 -21.12 3.32
CA GLN A 812 42.05 -21.94 2.15
C GLN A 812 42.90 -23.15 2.53
N GLU A 813 44.06 -22.92 3.13
CA GLU A 813 44.97 -23.96 3.62
C GLU A 813 44.81 -24.16 5.14
N GLY A 814 45.01 -25.39 5.59
CA GLY A 814 44.99 -25.74 7.00
C GLY A 814 46.25 -25.33 7.74
N VAL A 815 46.24 -25.61 9.04
CA VAL A 815 47.43 -25.56 9.90
C VAL A 815 47.72 -26.98 10.42
N PRO A 816 48.93 -27.29 10.89
CA PRO A 816 49.22 -28.62 11.43
C PRO A 816 48.16 -29.05 12.46
N GLY A 817 47.46 -30.17 12.20
CA GLY A 817 46.40 -30.71 13.05
C GLY A 817 44.98 -30.18 12.80
N ALA A 818 44.77 -29.24 11.87
CA ALA A 818 43.43 -28.75 11.50
C ALA A 818 43.32 -28.46 9.98
N PRO A 819 42.35 -29.07 9.27
CA PRO A 819 42.24 -28.94 7.83
C PRO A 819 41.67 -27.57 7.40
N GLY A 820 42.22 -27.02 6.31
CA GLY A 820 41.60 -25.92 5.57
C GLY A 820 40.62 -26.43 4.53
N VAL A 821 40.00 -25.50 3.79
CA VAL A 821 39.04 -25.84 2.73
C VAL A 821 39.67 -26.74 1.66
N LEU A 822 40.91 -26.46 1.25
CA LEU A 822 41.61 -27.25 0.23
C LEU A 822 41.93 -28.66 0.72
N ASP A 823 42.36 -28.81 1.98
CA ASP A 823 42.68 -30.13 2.56
C ASP A 823 41.45 -31.05 2.57
N VAL A 824 40.27 -30.49 2.91
CA VAL A 824 39.01 -31.23 2.88
C VAL A 824 38.62 -31.64 1.46
N LEU A 825 38.79 -30.76 0.47
CA LEU A 825 38.45 -31.06 -0.92
C LEU A 825 39.44 -32.03 -1.59
N GLN A 826 40.72 -32.02 -1.18
CA GLN A 826 41.73 -32.96 -1.65
C GLN A 826 41.54 -34.35 -1.05
N ASN A 827 41.11 -34.43 0.22
CA ASN A 827 40.80 -35.66 0.93
C ASN A 827 41.88 -36.75 0.78
N LYS A 828 43.16 -36.37 0.91
CA LYS A 828 44.31 -37.27 0.69
C LYS A 828 44.28 -38.50 1.61
N ASP A 829 43.80 -38.30 2.84
CA ASP A 829 43.77 -39.31 3.89
C ASP A 829 42.43 -40.07 3.97
N GLY A 830 41.48 -39.79 3.08
CA GLY A 830 40.16 -40.46 3.06
C GLY A 830 39.26 -40.14 4.27
N LEU A 831 39.48 -39.00 4.93
CA LEU A 831 38.79 -38.59 6.16
C LEU A 831 37.45 -37.88 5.90
N TYR A 832 37.12 -37.59 4.64
CA TYR A 832 35.91 -36.86 4.27
C TYR A 832 35.16 -37.59 3.14
N SER A 833 33.86 -37.36 3.06
CA SER A 833 33.00 -38.02 2.08
C SER A 833 31.99 -37.05 1.44
N ALA A 834 31.69 -37.30 0.16
CA ALA A 834 30.63 -36.65 -0.61
C ALA A 834 29.29 -37.41 -0.56
N GLN A 835 29.20 -38.52 0.19
CA GLN A 835 28.02 -39.41 0.22
C GLN A 835 26.72 -38.68 0.58
N GLY A 836 26.78 -37.64 1.42
CA GLY A 836 25.62 -36.81 1.73
C GLY A 836 24.99 -36.16 0.49
N TYR A 837 25.79 -35.76 -0.50
CA TYR A 837 25.27 -35.35 -1.82
C TYR A 837 24.65 -36.52 -2.57
N GLY A 838 25.31 -37.67 -2.60
CA GLY A 838 24.84 -38.87 -3.29
C GLY A 838 23.46 -39.32 -2.83
N LEU A 839 23.22 -39.35 -1.52
CA LEU A 839 21.92 -39.70 -0.94
C LEU A 839 20.81 -38.74 -1.34
N ARG A 840 21.09 -37.43 -1.36
CA ARG A 840 20.11 -36.42 -1.81
C ARG A 840 19.87 -36.47 -3.32
N MET A 841 20.92 -36.71 -4.10
CA MET A 841 20.81 -36.91 -5.55
C MET A 841 19.94 -38.13 -5.87
N GLN A 842 20.12 -39.24 -5.16
CA GLN A 842 19.31 -40.45 -5.32
C GLN A 842 17.81 -40.19 -5.08
N LYS A 843 17.47 -39.33 -4.12
CA LYS A 843 16.09 -38.91 -3.81
C LYS A 843 15.54 -37.82 -4.75
N SER A 844 16.37 -37.28 -5.65
CA SER A 844 16.04 -36.15 -6.53
C SER A 844 16.33 -36.45 -8.00
N ILE A 845 17.55 -36.17 -8.48
CA ILE A 845 17.86 -36.17 -9.91
C ILE A 845 18.59 -37.43 -10.39
N GLY A 846 18.71 -38.44 -9.52
CA GLY A 846 19.44 -39.68 -9.77
C GLY A 846 20.86 -39.64 -9.22
N HIS A 847 21.33 -40.77 -8.69
CA HIS A 847 22.66 -40.90 -8.09
C HIS A 847 23.72 -40.87 -9.20
N ASN A 848 24.49 -39.78 -9.27
CA ASN A 848 25.55 -39.57 -10.25
C ASN A 848 26.90 -39.35 -9.56
N TYR A 849 27.98 -39.35 -10.35
CA TYR A 849 29.36 -39.34 -9.85
C TYR A 849 29.68 -38.15 -8.92
N LEU A 850 28.99 -37.00 -9.02
CA LEU A 850 29.24 -35.85 -8.14
C LEU A 850 28.98 -36.15 -6.65
N GLY A 851 28.13 -37.13 -6.36
CA GLY A 851 27.84 -37.59 -5.00
C GLY A 851 28.59 -38.86 -4.58
N MET A 852 29.53 -39.34 -5.39
CA MET A 852 30.29 -40.57 -5.15
C MET A 852 31.69 -40.25 -4.62
N ASP A 853 32.17 -41.06 -3.69
CA ASP A 853 33.59 -41.05 -3.28
C ASP A 853 34.44 -41.83 -4.28
N ARG A 854 35.77 -41.64 -4.25
CA ARG A 854 36.74 -42.26 -5.18
C ARG A 854 36.47 -43.76 -5.39
N HIS A 855 36.33 -44.51 -4.30
CA HIS A 855 36.13 -45.97 -4.31
C HIS A 855 34.65 -46.39 -4.41
N GLY A 856 33.70 -45.44 -4.40
CA GLY A 856 32.26 -45.66 -4.49
C GLY A 856 31.69 -45.56 -5.90
N GLY A 857 32.54 -45.56 -6.94
CA GLY A 857 32.14 -45.45 -8.35
C GLY A 857 32.58 -44.16 -9.04
N HIS A 858 33.09 -43.16 -8.29
CA HIS A 858 33.62 -41.92 -8.88
C HIS A 858 34.77 -42.19 -9.84
N ALA A 859 35.75 -43.02 -9.45
CA ALA A 859 36.90 -43.36 -10.29
C ALA A 859 36.51 -44.11 -11.58
N VAL A 860 35.33 -44.74 -11.62
CA VAL A 860 34.82 -45.49 -12.78
C VAL A 860 34.07 -44.57 -13.75
N GLN A 861 33.13 -43.76 -13.24
CA GLN A 861 32.24 -42.96 -14.10
C GLN A 861 32.82 -41.59 -14.45
N SER A 862 33.50 -40.93 -13.50
CA SER A 862 33.92 -39.54 -13.66
C SER A 862 34.90 -39.32 -14.82
N PRO A 863 35.88 -40.19 -15.14
CA PRO A 863 36.81 -39.92 -16.23
C PRO A 863 36.12 -39.78 -17.59
N ALA A 864 35.13 -40.63 -17.87
CA ALA A 864 34.34 -40.59 -19.10
C ALA A 864 33.45 -39.34 -19.16
N VAL A 865 32.66 -39.08 -18.11
CA VAL A 865 31.71 -37.95 -18.09
C VAL A 865 32.44 -36.61 -18.07
N ASN A 866 33.53 -36.50 -17.30
CA ASN A 866 34.36 -35.29 -17.24
C ASN A 866 35.01 -34.99 -18.60
N ALA A 867 35.53 -36.00 -19.30
CA ALA A 867 36.11 -35.82 -20.63
C ALA A 867 35.07 -35.34 -21.65
N ALA A 868 33.82 -35.80 -21.56
CA ALA A 868 32.72 -35.34 -22.39
C ALA A 868 32.38 -33.86 -22.16
N ILE A 869 32.31 -33.43 -20.89
CA ILE A 869 32.02 -32.03 -20.53
C ILE A 869 33.20 -31.12 -20.93
N ASP A 870 34.43 -31.58 -20.73
CA ASP A 870 35.66 -30.82 -21.04
C ASP A 870 35.89 -30.56 -22.52
N ALA A 871 35.34 -31.44 -23.36
CA ALA A 871 35.38 -31.23 -24.80
C ALA A 871 34.74 -29.88 -25.18
N ILE A 872 33.77 -29.39 -24.39
CA ILE A 872 33.16 -28.08 -24.58
C ILE A 872 34.05 -27.00 -23.97
N GLY A 873 35.01 -26.54 -24.76
CA GLY A 873 35.89 -25.44 -24.39
C GLY A 873 35.17 -24.10 -24.27
N GLU A 874 35.84 -23.13 -23.64
CA GLU A 874 35.30 -21.78 -23.44
C GLU A 874 34.88 -21.08 -24.73
N ARG A 875 35.66 -21.22 -25.81
CA ARG A 875 35.34 -20.66 -27.12
C ARG A 875 34.08 -21.30 -27.70
N GLU A 876 34.00 -22.63 -27.69
CA GLU A 876 32.85 -23.36 -28.23
C GLU A 876 31.57 -22.99 -27.49
N ALA A 877 31.63 -22.91 -26.16
CA ALA A 877 30.52 -22.47 -25.34
C ALA A 877 30.09 -21.02 -25.65
N PHE A 878 31.04 -20.11 -25.84
CA PHE A 878 30.76 -18.73 -26.26
C PHE A 878 30.04 -18.69 -27.62
N GLU A 879 30.57 -19.40 -28.61
CA GLU A 879 30.03 -19.44 -29.98
C GLU A 879 28.64 -20.09 -30.02
N ALA A 880 28.38 -21.11 -29.19
CA ALA A 880 27.05 -21.70 -29.02
C ALA A 880 26.04 -20.74 -28.36
N THR A 881 26.49 -19.86 -27.49
CA THR A 881 25.64 -18.95 -26.71
C THR A 881 25.16 -17.74 -27.51
N MET A 882 26.05 -17.14 -28.30
CA MET A 882 25.78 -15.91 -29.06
C MET A 882 24.49 -15.92 -29.89
N PRO A 883 24.19 -16.94 -30.73
CA PRO A 883 22.96 -16.94 -31.54
C PRO A 883 21.69 -17.03 -30.67
N LEU A 884 21.74 -17.72 -29.53
CA LEU A 884 20.61 -17.85 -28.61
C LEU A 884 20.30 -16.53 -27.90
N VAL A 885 21.32 -15.77 -27.51
CA VAL A 885 21.16 -14.43 -26.94
C VAL A 885 20.49 -13.50 -27.96
N MET A 886 20.94 -13.52 -29.21
CA MET A 886 20.37 -12.69 -30.27
C MET A 886 18.91 -13.05 -30.57
N ASP A 887 18.57 -14.34 -30.58
CA ASP A 887 17.18 -14.79 -30.71
C ASP A 887 16.31 -14.35 -29.53
N ALA A 888 16.79 -14.49 -28.30
CA ALA A 888 16.08 -14.04 -27.11
C ALA A 888 15.81 -12.53 -27.13
N LEU A 889 16.79 -11.72 -27.55
CA LEU A 889 16.63 -10.26 -27.68
C LEU A 889 15.68 -9.87 -28.82
N ARG A 890 15.67 -10.60 -29.93
CA ARG A 890 14.69 -10.39 -31.02
C ARG A 890 13.26 -10.56 -30.52
N LYS A 891 13.03 -11.55 -29.65
CA LYS A 891 11.69 -11.89 -29.15
C LYS A 891 11.09 -10.85 -28.19
N VAL A 892 11.90 -9.94 -27.63
CA VAL A 892 11.41 -8.83 -26.80
C VAL A 892 11.21 -7.53 -27.58
N LEU A 893 11.65 -7.44 -28.84
CA LEU A 893 11.44 -6.26 -29.71
C LEU A 893 9.98 -5.78 -29.83
N PRO A 894 8.95 -6.65 -29.76
CA PRO A 894 7.56 -6.18 -29.71
C PRO A 894 7.26 -5.19 -28.57
N LEU A 895 8.05 -5.18 -27.49
CA LEU A 895 7.92 -4.28 -26.34
C LEU A 895 8.65 -2.93 -26.54
N GLN A 896 9.07 -2.61 -27.76
CA GLN A 896 9.83 -1.40 -28.06
C GLN A 896 9.04 -0.09 -27.84
N GLN A 897 9.77 0.94 -27.42
CA GLN A 897 9.34 2.33 -27.29
C GLN A 897 10.16 3.20 -28.24
N ARG A 898 9.56 4.24 -28.83
CA ARG A 898 10.28 5.24 -29.64
C ARG A 898 10.69 6.43 -28.76
N ASN A 899 11.94 6.87 -28.91
CA ASN A 899 12.47 8.11 -28.35
C ASN A 899 12.13 9.31 -29.26
N PRO A 900 12.25 10.57 -28.76
CA PRO A 900 12.01 11.76 -29.58
C PRO A 900 12.97 11.89 -30.76
N ASP A 901 14.20 11.36 -30.62
CA ASP A 901 15.22 11.32 -31.67
C ASP A 901 14.98 10.21 -32.72
N GLY A 902 13.88 9.45 -32.61
CA GLY A 902 13.52 8.36 -33.51
C GLY A 902 14.19 7.02 -33.18
N SER A 903 15.17 6.96 -32.28
CA SER A 903 15.75 5.70 -31.82
C SER A 903 14.74 4.88 -31.01
N ILE A 904 14.89 3.54 -30.98
CA ILE A 904 14.02 2.69 -30.17
C ILE A 904 14.72 2.25 -28.88
N ARG A 905 13.93 1.96 -27.84
CA ARG A 905 14.40 1.26 -26.64
C ARG A 905 13.50 0.10 -26.29
N VAL A 906 14.07 -0.95 -25.73
CA VAL A 906 13.35 -2.14 -25.30
C VAL A 906 13.79 -2.53 -23.89
N SER A 907 12.85 -2.98 -23.06
CA SER A 907 13.18 -3.52 -21.74
C SER A 907 13.65 -4.96 -21.88
N VAL A 908 14.82 -5.26 -21.30
CA VAL A 908 15.42 -6.59 -21.29
C VAL A 908 15.40 -7.12 -19.86
N ASP A 909 14.74 -8.25 -19.69
CA ASP A 909 14.68 -9.01 -18.44
C ASP A 909 15.81 -10.03 -18.40
N LEU A 910 16.75 -9.83 -17.49
CA LEU A 910 17.96 -10.64 -17.36
C LEU A 910 17.67 -12.07 -16.92
N ILE A 911 16.60 -12.28 -16.14
CA ILE A 911 16.16 -13.61 -15.71
C ILE A 911 15.63 -14.38 -16.92
N ALA A 912 14.67 -13.78 -17.64
CA ALA A 912 14.07 -14.42 -18.82
C ALA A 912 15.11 -14.69 -19.91
N LEU A 913 16.07 -13.76 -20.09
CA LEU A 913 17.19 -13.94 -21.00
C LEU A 913 18.03 -15.16 -20.61
N ALA A 914 18.46 -15.25 -19.35
CA ALA A 914 19.27 -16.36 -18.86
C ALA A 914 18.53 -17.70 -18.98
N GLU A 915 17.28 -17.77 -18.56
CA GLU A 915 16.45 -18.99 -18.64
C GLU A 915 16.32 -19.48 -20.09
N ARG A 916 16.04 -18.57 -21.02
CA ARG A 916 15.83 -18.92 -22.43
C ARG A 916 17.12 -19.38 -23.12
N VAL A 917 18.23 -18.71 -22.82
CA VAL A 917 19.54 -19.06 -23.39
C VAL A 917 20.02 -20.39 -22.82
N LEU A 918 19.91 -20.59 -21.50
CA LEU A 918 20.30 -21.85 -20.86
C LEU A 918 19.44 -23.02 -21.33
N ALA A 919 18.13 -22.83 -21.48
CA ALA A 919 17.26 -23.85 -22.08
C ALA A 919 17.72 -24.22 -23.49
N GLY A 920 17.99 -23.23 -24.35
CA GLY A 920 18.48 -23.48 -25.71
C GLY A 920 19.85 -24.17 -25.76
N LEU A 921 20.73 -23.90 -24.80
CA LEU A 921 22.02 -24.59 -24.68
C LEU A 921 21.83 -26.05 -24.24
N CYS A 922 20.92 -26.32 -23.29
CA CYS A 922 20.54 -27.68 -22.93
C CYS A 922 19.92 -28.43 -24.11
N THR A 923 19.02 -27.79 -24.88
CA THR A 923 18.50 -28.36 -26.13
C THR A 923 19.64 -28.73 -27.08
N LYS A 924 20.61 -27.83 -27.27
CA LYS A 924 21.74 -28.07 -28.17
C LYS A 924 22.63 -29.22 -27.71
N TRP A 925 22.98 -29.26 -26.43
CA TRP A 925 23.98 -30.21 -25.91
C TRP A 925 23.40 -31.54 -25.48
N VAL A 926 22.16 -31.56 -24.97
CA VAL A 926 21.48 -32.76 -24.46
C VAL A 926 20.37 -33.23 -25.40
N GLY A 927 19.67 -32.31 -26.06
CA GLY A 927 18.44 -32.59 -26.82
C GLY A 927 17.16 -32.20 -26.07
N LEU A 928 17.26 -31.85 -24.78
CA LEU A 928 16.15 -31.44 -23.93
C LEU A 928 16.39 -30.03 -23.34
N PRO A 929 15.37 -29.16 -23.27
CA PRO A 929 13.99 -29.35 -23.74
C PRO A 929 13.92 -29.48 -25.25
N GLU A 930 12.88 -30.11 -25.79
CA GLU A 930 12.82 -30.40 -27.22
C GLU A 930 12.82 -29.13 -28.10
N PRO A 931 13.47 -29.15 -29.28
CA PRO A 931 13.34 -28.07 -30.25
C PRO A 931 11.89 -27.88 -30.73
N ASP A 932 11.50 -26.64 -31.03
CA ASP A 932 10.16 -26.30 -31.56
C ASP A 932 9.76 -27.14 -32.80
N ALA A 933 10.73 -27.53 -33.62
CA ALA A 933 10.50 -28.37 -34.80
C ALA A 933 10.00 -29.78 -34.41
N VAL A 934 10.58 -30.36 -33.36
CA VAL A 934 10.21 -31.68 -32.82
C VAL A 934 8.83 -31.60 -32.16
N LEU A 935 8.54 -30.52 -31.45
CA LEU A 935 7.22 -30.28 -30.83
C LEU A 935 6.08 -30.22 -31.85
N ARG A 936 6.32 -29.63 -33.03
CA ARG A 936 5.32 -29.60 -34.12
C ARG A 936 5.05 -30.99 -34.70
N GLN A 937 6.06 -31.85 -34.75
CA GLN A 937 5.94 -33.23 -35.24
C GLN A 937 5.24 -34.14 -34.23
N SER A 938 5.37 -33.88 -32.92
CA SER A 938 4.75 -34.66 -31.84
C SER A 938 3.34 -34.22 -31.46
N GLY A 939 2.67 -33.41 -32.28
CA GLY A 939 1.34 -32.87 -31.98
C GLY A 939 1.29 -31.97 -30.75
N GLY A 940 2.43 -31.39 -30.34
CA GLY A 940 2.53 -30.50 -29.18
C GLY A 940 2.87 -31.19 -27.85
N THR A 941 3.11 -32.50 -27.83
CA THR A 941 3.47 -33.24 -26.60
C THR A 941 4.99 -33.19 -26.39
N ALA A 942 5.44 -32.65 -25.26
CA ALA A 942 6.85 -32.48 -24.89
C ALA A 942 7.22 -33.31 -23.65
N PHE A 943 8.43 -33.86 -23.60
CA PHE A 943 9.03 -34.44 -22.40
C PHE A 943 9.56 -33.37 -21.46
N MET A 944 10.06 -32.25 -21.98
CA MET A 944 10.55 -31.12 -21.17
C MET A 944 10.39 -29.81 -21.95
N VAL A 945 10.02 -28.72 -21.28
CA VAL A 945 9.81 -27.41 -21.92
C VAL A 945 10.79 -26.36 -21.43
N ALA A 946 11.09 -25.35 -22.25
CA ALA A 946 11.90 -24.22 -21.82
C ALA A 946 11.12 -23.35 -20.82
N GLY A 947 11.75 -22.99 -19.70
CA GLY A 947 11.18 -22.07 -18.73
C GLY A 947 11.85 -22.09 -17.36
N GLY A 948 11.57 -21.03 -16.58
CA GLY A 948 12.02 -20.86 -15.21
C GLY A 948 11.31 -21.73 -14.17
N ARG A 949 11.62 -21.45 -12.90
CA ARG A 949 11.01 -22.12 -11.73
C ARG A 949 9.51 -21.80 -11.64
N VAL A 950 8.72 -22.81 -11.32
CA VAL A 950 7.28 -22.71 -11.06
C VAL A 950 6.97 -23.52 -9.80
N GLU A 951 6.05 -23.02 -8.96
CA GLU A 951 5.57 -23.74 -7.78
C GLU A 951 4.86 -25.05 -8.14
N GLY A 952 4.88 -26.00 -7.20
CA GLY A 952 4.29 -27.33 -7.40
C GLY A 952 5.21 -28.23 -8.22
N ASN A 953 4.62 -29.12 -9.02
CA ASN A 953 5.35 -30.09 -9.83
C ASN A 953 4.92 -29.99 -11.30
N PRO A 954 5.50 -29.05 -12.08
CA PRO A 954 5.05 -28.79 -13.45
C PRO A 954 5.23 -30.03 -14.34
N GLN A 955 4.19 -30.35 -15.11
CA GLN A 955 4.18 -31.43 -16.10
C GLN A 955 3.81 -30.85 -17.48
N PRO A 956 4.66 -30.97 -18.51
CA PRO A 956 6.03 -31.51 -18.47
C PRO A 956 7.00 -30.63 -17.65
N PRO A 957 8.13 -31.19 -17.16
CA PRO A 957 9.15 -30.43 -16.42
C PRO A 957 9.74 -29.29 -17.25
N ARG A 958 10.26 -28.26 -16.56
CA ARG A 958 10.87 -27.07 -17.17
C ARG A 958 12.40 -27.09 -17.08
N CYS A 959 13.08 -26.58 -18.10
CA CYS A 959 14.52 -26.35 -18.09
C CYS A 959 14.81 -24.86 -18.37
N PRO A 960 15.61 -24.18 -17.53
CA PRO A 960 16.33 -24.70 -16.36
C PRO A 960 15.49 -24.81 -15.07
N GLY A 961 14.18 -24.56 -15.11
CA GLY A 961 13.30 -24.48 -13.93
C GLY A 961 13.41 -25.63 -12.91
N ASN A 962 13.14 -26.87 -13.31
CA ASN A 962 13.22 -28.03 -12.38
C ASN A 962 14.65 -28.27 -11.86
N PRO A 963 15.71 -28.22 -12.70
CA PRO A 963 17.07 -28.29 -12.19
C PRO A 963 17.46 -27.16 -11.22
N LEU A 964 16.98 -25.93 -11.44
CA LEU A 964 17.13 -24.82 -10.51
C LEU A 964 16.46 -25.10 -9.16
N SER A 965 15.36 -25.85 -9.14
CA SER A 965 14.70 -26.30 -7.91
C SER A 965 15.46 -27.42 -7.19
N ALA A 966 16.05 -28.35 -7.95
CA ALA A 966 16.77 -29.50 -7.39
C ALA A 966 18.16 -29.15 -6.82
N SER A 967 18.85 -28.17 -7.41
CA SER A 967 20.24 -27.85 -7.05
C SER A 967 20.43 -27.43 -5.58
N PRO A 968 19.66 -26.48 -5.01
CA PRO A 968 19.81 -26.10 -3.61
C PRO A 968 19.49 -27.21 -2.61
N TYR A 969 18.58 -28.15 -2.94
CA TYR A 969 18.33 -29.33 -2.09
C TYR A 969 19.59 -30.18 -1.94
N VAL A 970 20.30 -30.40 -3.05
CA VAL A 970 21.51 -31.22 -3.07
C VAL A 970 22.66 -30.49 -2.36
N PHE A 971 22.94 -29.23 -2.73
CA PHE A 971 24.21 -28.59 -2.37
C PHE A 971 24.19 -27.73 -1.11
N THR A 972 23.01 -27.31 -0.60
CA THR A 972 22.93 -26.53 0.65
C THR A 972 23.22 -27.43 1.85
N PRO A 973 24.00 -27.00 2.87
CA PRO A 973 24.29 -27.84 4.03
C PRO A 973 23.07 -28.43 4.73
N HIS A 974 22.10 -27.58 5.04
CA HIS A 974 20.85 -27.93 5.73
C HIS A 974 19.67 -27.28 5.02
N PRO A 975 19.20 -27.83 3.88
CA PRO A 975 18.13 -27.22 3.10
C PRO A 975 16.86 -27.09 3.94
N ARG A 976 16.12 -26.01 3.77
CA ARG A 976 14.80 -25.84 4.41
C ARG A 976 13.83 -26.87 3.84
N GLU A 977 12.82 -27.27 4.61
CA GLU A 977 11.86 -28.31 4.19
C GLU A 977 11.20 -28.01 2.84
N GLN A 978 10.88 -26.74 2.56
CA GLN A 978 10.31 -26.33 1.27
C GLN A 978 11.27 -26.56 0.09
N VAL A 979 12.58 -26.31 0.31
CA VAL A 979 13.63 -26.58 -0.69
C VAL A 979 13.82 -28.08 -0.84
N ALA A 980 13.82 -28.82 0.28
CA ALA A 980 13.93 -30.27 0.25
C ALA A 980 12.76 -30.93 -0.48
N GLU A 981 11.54 -30.47 -0.23
CA GLU A 981 10.33 -30.94 -0.89
C GLU A 981 10.34 -30.62 -2.38
N ALA A 982 10.70 -29.39 -2.77
CA ALA A 982 10.85 -29.03 -4.18
C ALA A 982 11.90 -29.91 -4.88
N GLY A 983 13.03 -30.20 -4.23
CA GLY A 983 14.05 -31.11 -4.75
C GLY A 983 13.53 -32.53 -4.94
N ARG A 984 12.89 -33.10 -3.91
CA ARG A 984 12.31 -34.46 -3.94
C ARG A 984 11.14 -34.61 -4.93
N THR A 985 10.46 -33.54 -5.29
CA THR A 985 9.29 -33.58 -6.19
C THR A 985 9.64 -33.21 -7.63
N GLN A 986 10.39 -32.13 -7.85
CA GLN A 986 10.68 -31.63 -9.19
C GLN A 986 11.90 -32.31 -9.84
N GLY A 987 12.87 -32.75 -9.03
CA GLY A 987 14.07 -33.46 -9.47
C GLY A 987 13.75 -34.78 -10.18
N PRO A 988 12.94 -35.68 -9.58
CA PRO A 988 12.64 -36.98 -10.19
C PRO A 988 11.87 -36.86 -11.51
N VAL A 989 11.09 -35.80 -11.68
CA VAL A 989 10.37 -35.55 -12.93
C VAL A 989 11.33 -35.10 -14.03
N ALA A 990 12.32 -34.27 -13.70
CA ALA A 990 13.37 -33.92 -14.66
C ALA A 990 14.21 -35.14 -15.07
N LEU A 991 14.56 -36.01 -14.12
CA LEU A 991 15.22 -37.29 -14.43
C LEU A 991 14.35 -38.18 -15.32
N ARG A 992 13.06 -38.31 -15.00
CA ARG A 992 12.11 -39.11 -15.80
C ARG A 992 12.01 -38.59 -17.22
N ALA A 993 11.99 -37.29 -17.45
CA ALA A 993 12.00 -36.72 -18.79
C ALA A 993 13.28 -37.08 -19.57
N VAL A 994 14.45 -37.12 -18.92
CA VAL A 994 15.69 -37.60 -19.52
C VAL A 994 15.60 -39.08 -19.87
N GLN A 995 15.07 -39.92 -18.97
CA GLN A 995 14.87 -41.35 -19.20
C GLN A 995 13.88 -41.60 -20.35
N ASP A 996 12.78 -40.87 -20.40
CA ASP A 996 11.77 -40.96 -21.45
C ASP A 996 12.34 -40.52 -22.80
N TRP A 997 13.16 -39.47 -22.81
CA TRP A 997 13.87 -39.01 -24.00
C TRP A 997 14.84 -40.07 -24.55
N LEU A 998 15.66 -40.66 -23.68
CA LEU A 998 16.57 -41.76 -24.06
C LEU A 998 15.81 -42.96 -24.63
N ARG A 999 14.71 -43.36 -23.97
CA ARG A 999 13.84 -44.47 -24.42
C ARG A 999 13.11 -44.17 -25.72
N SER A 1000 12.85 -42.90 -26.04
CA SER A 1000 12.16 -42.51 -27.27
C SER A 1000 12.98 -42.78 -28.54
N GLY A 1001 14.29 -42.98 -28.42
CA GLY A 1001 15.19 -43.18 -29.56
C GLY A 1001 15.38 -41.93 -30.43
N ARG A 1002 14.92 -40.76 -29.98
CA ARG A 1002 15.16 -39.47 -30.66
C ARG A 1002 16.64 -39.09 -30.58
N GLU A 1003 17.08 -38.27 -31.53
CA GLU A 1003 18.48 -37.85 -31.64
C GLU A 1003 18.93 -37.08 -30.39
N LEU A 1004 20.05 -37.50 -29.80
CA LEU A 1004 20.65 -36.85 -28.63
C LEU A 1004 21.55 -35.69 -29.07
N GLY A 1005 21.64 -34.66 -28.24
CA GLY A 1005 22.61 -33.60 -28.45
C GLY A 1005 24.06 -34.13 -28.34
N PRO A 1006 25.07 -33.42 -28.90
CA PRO A 1006 26.44 -33.93 -28.98
C PRO A 1006 27.08 -34.29 -27.64
N LEU A 1007 26.77 -33.54 -26.57
CA LEU A 1007 27.29 -33.84 -25.23
C LEU A 1007 26.65 -35.12 -24.68
N ALA A 1008 25.32 -35.26 -24.79
CA ALA A 1008 24.62 -36.46 -24.33
C ALA A 1008 25.04 -37.71 -25.13
N THR A 1009 25.21 -37.58 -26.44
CA THR A 1009 25.77 -38.64 -27.30
C THR A 1009 27.16 -39.04 -26.82
N LYS A 1010 28.06 -38.07 -26.61
CA LYS A 1010 29.42 -38.36 -26.13
C LYS A 1010 29.44 -39.01 -24.75
N ILE A 1011 28.61 -38.55 -23.81
CA ILE A 1011 28.48 -39.17 -22.48
C ILE A 1011 28.06 -40.65 -22.61
N ARG A 1012 27.03 -40.93 -23.42
CA ARG A 1012 26.57 -42.31 -23.66
C ARG A 1012 27.66 -43.18 -24.29
N ASP A 1013 28.29 -42.67 -25.34
CA ASP A 1013 29.28 -43.43 -26.12
C ASP A 1013 30.54 -43.72 -25.28
N ASP A 1014 31.04 -42.72 -24.52
CA ASP A 1014 32.20 -42.89 -23.65
C ASP A 1014 31.90 -43.83 -22.47
N LEU A 1015 30.71 -43.72 -21.84
CA LEU A 1015 30.31 -44.63 -20.76
C LEU A 1015 30.12 -46.07 -21.23
N THR A 1016 29.66 -46.27 -22.46
CA THR A 1016 29.53 -47.61 -23.07
C THR A 1016 30.88 -48.32 -23.20
N GLN A 1017 31.98 -47.57 -23.28
CA GLN A 1017 33.34 -48.12 -23.38
C GLN A 1017 33.95 -48.48 -22.01
N VAL A 1018 33.33 -48.10 -20.89
CA VAL A 1018 33.85 -48.35 -19.54
C VAL A 1018 33.51 -49.79 -19.12
N LYS A 1019 34.54 -50.65 -19.07
CA LYS A 1019 34.38 -52.09 -18.79
C LYS A 1019 33.85 -52.41 -17.38
N ASP A 1020 34.10 -51.53 -16.41
CA ASP A 1020 33.71 -51.73 -15.02
C ASP A 1020 32.26 -51.28 -14.74
N ILE A 1021 31.50 -50.91 -15.78
CA ILE A 1021 30.07 -50.62 -15.70
C ILE A 1021 29.27 -51.88 -16.02
N ASP A 1022 28.38 -52.27 -15.10
CA ASP A 1022 27.40 -53.33 -15.32
C ASP A 1022 26.48 -52.96 -16.51
N PRO A 1023 26.43 -53.76 -17.59
CA PRO A 1023 25.57 -53.48 -18.75
C PRO A 1023 24.10 -53.31 -18.38
N ALA A 1024 23.61 -53.97 -17.33
CA ALA A 1024 22.22 -53.83 -16.87
C ALA A 1024 21.92 -52.46 -16.24
N LYS A 1025 22.96 -51.69 -15.86
CA LYS A 1025 22.85 -50.36 -15.23
C LYS A 1025 23.28 -49.23 -16.16
N LEU A 1026 23.76 -49.54 -17.37
CA LEU A 1026 24.34 -48.55 -18.26
C LEU A 1026 23.36 -47.42 -18.60
N ASP A 1027 22.12 -47.77 -18.97
CA ASP A 1027 21.08 -46.78 -19.32
C ASP A 1027 20.75 -45.86 -18.15
N ASP A 1028 20.68 -46.39 -16.93
CA ASP A 1028 20.45 -45.60 -15.71
C ASP A 1028 21.64 -44.69 -15.39
N ILE A 1029 22.87 -45.17 -15.57
CA ILE A 1029 24.09 -44.36 -15.37
C ILE A 1029 24.17 -43.23 -16.41
N VAL A 1030 23.82 -43.50 -17.66
CA VAL A 1030 23.75 -42.49 -18.73
C VAL A 1030 22.68 -41.44 -18.40
N ALA A 1031 21.47 -41.88 -18.02
CA ALA A 1031 20.39 -40.97 -17.61
C ALA A 1031 20.78 -40.10 -16.41
N ASN A 1032 21.34 -40.71 -15.36
CA ASN A 1032 21.80 -40.01 -14.15
C ASN A 1032 22.94 -39.03 -14.46
N SER A 1033 23.85 -39.37 -15.39
CA SER A 1033 24.95 -38.49 -15.81
C SER A 1033 24.44 -37.27 -16.57
N ILE A 1034 23.51 -37.46 -17.51
CA ILE A 1034 22.85 -36.35 -18.24
C ILE A 1034 22.05 -35.47 -17.27
N ALA A 1035 21.29 -36.08 -16.36
CA ALA A 1035 20.56 -35.36 -15.32
C ALA A 1035 21.50 -34.59 -14.36
N GLY A 1036 22.68 -35.16 -14.07
CA GLY A 1036 23.76 -34.50 -13.33
C GLY A 1036 24.32 -33.27 -14.06
N VAL A 1037 24.46 -33.31 -15.39
CA VAL A 1037 24.81 -32.12 -16.20
C VAL A 1037 23.74 -31.04 -16.06
N LEU A 1038 22.46 -31.40 -16.15
CA LEU A 1038 21.34 -30.46 -15.97
C LEU A 1038 21.29 -29.90 -14.54
N LEU A 1039 21.72 -30.64 -13.52
CA LEU A 1039 21.80 -30.18 -12.14
C LEU A 1039 22.97 -29.20 -11.93
N GLY A 1040 24.12 -29.46 -12.56
CA GLY A 1040 25.36 -28.72 -12.33
C GLY A 1040 25.51 -27.46 -13.20
N PHE A 1041 25.21 -27.54 -14.50
CA PHE A 1041 25.51 -26.47 -15.45
C PHE A 1041 24.53 -25.27 -15.38
N PRO A 1042 23.22 -25.43 -15.66
CA PRO A 1042 22.29 -24.30 -15.72
C PRO A 1042 22.16 -23.52 -14.39
N PRO A 1043 22.00 -24.16 -13.21
CA PRO A 1043 21.88 -23.40 -11.95
C PRO A 1043 23.11 -22.55 -11.61
N THR A 1044 24.30 -23.11 -11.84
CA THR A 1044 25.56 -22.43 -11.54
C THR A 1044 25.80 -21.24 -12.46
N VAL A 1045 25.56 -21.40 -13.77
CA VAL A 1045 25.71 -20.30 -14.75
C VAL A 1045 24.65 -19.23 -14.54
N TYR A 1046 23.40 -19.63 -14.29
CA TYR A 1046 22.29 -18.73 -13.98
C TYR A 1046 22.62 -17.84 -12.76
N GLY A 1047 23.03 -18.46 -11.65
CA GLY A 1047 23.37 -17.75 -10.41
C GLY A 1047 24.55 -16.79 -10.57
N ASN A 1048 25.64 -17.23 -11.21
CA ASN A 1048 26.81 -16.38 -11.44
C ASN A 1048 26.52 -15.22 -12.40
N PHE A 1049 25.73 -15.46 -13.47
CA PHE A 1049 25.35 -14.40 -14.40
C PHE A 1049 24.54 -13.31 -13.71
N LEU A 1050 23.49 -13.66 -12.97
CA LEU A 1050 22.63 -12.67 -12.29
C LEU A 1050 23.39 -11.92 -11.20
N ARG A 1051 24.21 -12.59 -10.39
CA ARG A 1051 25.06 -11.92 -9.37
C ARG A 1051 26.08 -10.98 -9.99
N THR A 1052 26.62 -11.34 -11.17
CA THR A 1052 27.54 -10.48 -11.91
C THR A 1052 26.84 -9.23 -12.40
N MET A 1053 25.69 -9.40 -13.05
CA MET A 1053 24.90 -8.27 -13.56
C MET A 1053 24.43 -7.35 -12.44
N ASP A 1054 23.91 -7.91 -11.34
CA ASP A 1054 23.52 -7.18 -10.14
C ASP A 1054 24.68 -6.33 -9.60
N SER A 1055 25.85 -6.95 -9.39
CA SER A 1055 27.05 -6.24 -8.91
C SER A 1055 27.48 -5.12 -9.85
N TRP A 1056 27.51 -5.39 -11.17
CA TRP A 1056 28.00 -4.45 -12.17
C TRP A 1056 27.05 -3.28 -12.45
N VAL A 1057 25.74 -3.48 -12.31
CA VAL A 1057 24.75 -2.41 -12.43
C VAL A 1057 24.87 -1.46 -11.23
N ASP A 1058 25.05 -2.03 -10.05
CA ASP A 1058 25.15 -1.25 -8.83
C ASP A 1058 26.45 -0.43 -8.77
N ASP A 1059 27.61 -1.08 -8.89
CA ASP A 1059 28.95 -0.46 -8.76
C ASP A 1059 29.42 0.29 -10.02
N LYS A 1060 28.57 0.34 -11.04
CA LYS A 1060 28.80 0.99 -12.35
C LYS A 1060 29.82 0.31 -13.26
N THR A 1061 30.27 -0.90 -12.95
CA THR A 1061 31.17 -1.70 -13.80
C THR A 1061 30.55 -2.06 -15.15
N LEU A 1062 29.22 -2.24 -15.24
CA LEU A 1062 28.54 -2.65 -16.48
C LEU A 1062 28.85 -1.69 -17.64
N TRP A 1063 28.79 -0.38 -17.38
CA TRP A 1063 29.02 0.65 -18.39
C TRP A 1063 30.49 0.75 -18.79
N THR A 1064 31.40 0.54 -17.83
CA THR A 1064 32.84 0.42 -18.10
C THR A 1064 33.11 -0.78 -19.01
N CYS A 1065 32.52 -1.94 -18.72
CA CYS A 1065 32.62 -3.15 -19.55
C CYS A 1065 32.01 -2.94 -20.94
N GLN A 1066 30.87 -2.25 -21.05
CA GLN A 1066 30.25 -1.90 -22.32
C GLN A 1066 31.17 -1.05 -23.20
N ARG A 1067 31.79 -0.02 -22.61
CA ARG A 1067 32.74 0.84 -23.33
C ARG A 1067 33.99 0.07 -23.73
N ARG A 1068 34.55 -0.71 -22.80
CA ARG A 1068 35.74 -1.54 -23.03
C ARG A 1068 35.53 -2.53 -24.17
N LEU A 1069 34.38 -3.21 -24.23
CA LEU A 1069 34.06 -4.13 -25.33
C LEU A 1069 34.02 -3.44 -26.70
N ALA A 1070 33.56 -2.18 -26.74
CA ALA A 1070 33.52 -1.38 -27.96
C ALA A 1070 34.91 -0.85 -28.38
N ASP A 1071 35.80 -0.60 -27.43
CA ASP A 1071 37.13 -0.03 -27.67
C ASP A 1071 38.20 -1.09 -28.02
N VAL A 1072 38.10 -2.30 -27.44
CA VAL A 1072 39.06 -3.39 -27.72
C VAL A 1072 39.08 -3.72 -29.22
N ARG A 1073 40.31 -3.81 -29.76
CA ARG A 1073 40.60 -4.28 -31.12
C ARG A 1073 41.44 -5.55 -31.01
N VAL A 1074 41.08 -6.57 -31.78
CA VAL A 1074 41.80 -7.85 -31.88
C VAL A 1074 41.98 -8.19 -33.35
N ASP A 1075 43.08 -8.85 -33.69
CA ASP A 1075 43.37 -9.27 -35.06
C ASP A 1075 42.24 -10.17 -35.60
N GLY A 1076 41.80 -9.90 -36.84
CA GLY A 1076 40.72 -10.66 -37.49
C GLY A 1076 39.28 -10.37 -37.03
N ASN A 1077 39.06 -9.42 -36.10
CA ASN A 1077 37.72 -9.06 -35.57
C ASN A 1077 36.94 -10.25 -34.97
N ASP A 1078 37.65 -11.22 -34.38
CA ASP A 1078 37.07 -12.38 -33.71
C ASP A 1078 36.22 -11.95 -32.49
N PRO A 1079 34.89 -12.22 -32.48
CA PRO A 1079 33.99 -11.81 -31.39
C PRO A 1079 34.35 -12.41 -30.03
N TYR A 1080 34.86 -13.65 -29.99
CA TYR A 1080 35.25 -14.32 -28.74
C TYR A 1080 36.50 -13.70 -28.16
N LEU A 1081 37.56 -13.50 -28.96
CA LEU A 1081 38.80 -12.89 -28.48
C LEU A 1081 38.55 -11.46 -27.95
N ARG A 1082 37.68 -10.70 -28.63
CA ARG A 1082 37.28 -9.37 -28.18
C ARG A 1082 36.52 -9.42 -26.85
N ALA A 1083 35.53 -10.30 -26.72
CA ALA A 1083 34.75 -10.48 -25.49
C ALA A 1083 35.64 -10.91 -24.32
N ARG A 1084 36.52 -11.89 -24.55
CA ARG A 1084 37.46 -12.39 -23.55
C ARG A 1084 38.39 -11.29 -23.05
N ALA A 1085 38.99 -10.49 -23.95
CA ALA A 1085 39.89 -9.39 -23.58
C ALA A 1085 39.19 -8.24 -22.83
N ALA A 1086 37.91 -8.01 -23.11
CA ALA A 1086 37.13 -6.93 -22.49
C ALA A 1086 36.47 -7.33 -21.17
N LEU A 1087 35.92 -8.55 -21.09
CA LEU A 1087 34.94 -8.93 -20.06
C LEU A 1087 35.43 -10.00 -19.09
N ARG A 1088 36.39 -10.86 -19.48
CA ARG A 1088 36.80 -12.00 -18.64
C ARG A 1088 37.36 -11.57 -17.30
N GLY A 1089 38.27 -10.60 -17.28
CA GLY A 1089 38.91 -10.11 -16.05
C GLY A 1089 37.88 -9.59 -15.02
N PRO A 1090 37.03 -8.62 -15.38
CA PRO A 1090 35.94 -8.16 -14.52
C PRO A 1090 35.00 -9.30 -14.07
N LEU A 1091 34.68 -10.25 -14.96
CA LEU A 1091 33.79 -11.37 -14.65
C LEU A 1091 34.39 -12.27 -13.57
N MET A 1092 35.66 -12.68 -13.73
CA MET A 1092 36.36 -13.50 -12.73
C MET A 1092 36.50 -12.75 -11.40
N ALA A 1093 36.81 -11.46 -11.43
CA ALA A 1093 36.91 -10.65 -10.21
C ALA A 1093 35.59 -10.56 -9.43
N THR A 1094 34.46 -10.49 -10.12
CA THR A 1094 33.13 -10.50 -9.49
C THR A 1094 32.76 -11.88 -8.96
N MET A 1095 32.99 -12.94 -9.75
CA MET A 1095 32.75 -14.31 -9.30
C MET A 1095 33.61 -14.67 -8.09
N ARG A 1096 34.87 -14.20 -8.02
CA ARG A 1096 35.75 -14.45 -6.87
C ARG A 1096 35.20 -13.89 -5.57
N LYS A 1097 34.52 -12.73 -5.64
CA LYS A 1097 33.88 -12.10 -4.48
C LYS A 1097 32.59 -12.82 -4.08
N ARG A 1098 31.86 -13.40 -5.04
CA ARG A 1098 30.52 -14.01 -4.83
C ARG A 1098 30.34 -15.29 -5.67
N PRO A 1099 31.13 -16.34 -5.42
CA PRO A 1099 31.03 -17.57 -6.20
C PRO A 1099 29.68 -18.25 -5.97
N VAL A 1100 29.22 -19.05 -6.92
CA VAL A 1100 28.04 -19.89 -6.75
C VAL A 1100 28.45 -21.36 -6.85
N PRO A 1101 28.28 -22.15 -5.78
CA PRO A 1101 27.83 -21.76 -4.44
C PRO A 1101 28.92 -21.03 -3.61
N GLU A 1102 28.51 -20.25 -2.60
CA GLU A 1102 29.46 -19.59 -1.68
C GLU A 1102 30.04 -20.54 -0.62
N MET A 1103 29.35 -21.65 -0.38
CA MET A 1103 29.71 -22.69 0.58
C MET A 1103 29.53 -24.07 -0.04
N LEU A 1104 30.41 -24.99 0.34
CA LEU A 1104 30.25 -26.43 0.12
C LEU A 1104 30.19 -27.15 1.47
N TRP A 1105 29.88 -28.45 1.46
CA TRP A 1105 29.96 -29.26 2.67
C TRP A 1105 30.44 -30.68 2.41
N ARG A 1106 30.99 -31.31 3.45
CA ARG A 1106 31.44 -32.71 3.45
C ARG A 1106 31.08 -33.39 4.76
N CYS A 1107 30.96 -34.71 4.70
CA CYS A 1107 30.73 -35.56 5.87
C CYS A 1107 32.08 -36.08 6.39
N PRO A 1108 32.36 -36.03 7.70
CA PRO A 1108 33.53 -36.70 8.25
C PRO A 1108 33.39 -38.23 8.13
N VAL A 1109 34.54 -38.92 8.04
CA VAL A 1109 34.64 -40.37 8.05
C VAL A 1109 35.30 -40.81 9.35
N GLU A 1110 34.55 -41.45 10.24
CA GLU A 1110 35.01 -41.92 11.54
C GLU A 1110 34.96 -43.44 11.61
N GLY A 1111 36.08 -44.10 11.95
CA GLY A 1111 36.13 -45.56 12.00
C GLY A 1111 35.80 -46.25 10.67
N GLY A 1112 35.95 -45.55 9.53
CA GLY A 1112 35.58 -46.03 8.20
C GLY A 1112 34.10 -45.87 7.85
N GLN A 1113 33.28 -45.21 8.69
CA GLN A 1113 31.89 -44.90 8.41
C GLN A 1113 31.68 -43.40 8.20
N VAL A 1114 30.79 -43.04 7.26
CA VAL A 1114 30.44 -41.65 6.99
C VAL A 1114 29.44 -41.18 8.04
N VAL A 1115 29.74 -40.06 8.70
CA VAL A 1115 28.94 -39.49 9.78
C VAL A 1115 28.21 -38.24 9.28
N GLY A 1116 26.92 -38.09 9.64
CA GLY A 1116 26.11 -36.92 9.25
C GLY A 1116 25.69 -36.88 7.78
N ALA A 1117 25.65 -38.02 7.08
CA ALA A 1117 25.26 -38.11 5.68
C ALA A 1117 23.77 -37.76 5.43
N GLU A 1118 22.88 -38.15 6.35
CA GLU A 1118 21.46 -37.77 6.33
C GLU A 1118 21.13 -36.74 7.42
N GLU A 1119 20.07 -35.96 7.20
CA GLU A 1119 19.63 -34.93 8.14
C GLU A 1119 18.88 -35.58 9.31
N GLY A 1120 19.21 -35.18 10.54
CA GLY A 1120 18.64 -35.76 11.77
C GLY A 1120 19.28 -37.06 12.26
N GLU A 1121 20.27 -37.61 11.56
CA GLU A 1121 21.09 -38.72 12.07
C GLU A 1121 22.14 -38.25 13.10
N PRO A 1122 22.60 -39.13 14.00
CA PRO A 1122 23.74 -38.83 14.88
C PRO A 1122 24.94 -38.31 14.08
N GLY A 1123 25.45 -37.14 14.46
CA GLY A 1123 26.59 -36.48 13.79
C GLY A 1123 26.24 -35.55 12.62
N ASP A 1124 24.96 -35.26 12.36
CA ASP A 1124 24.52 -34.20 11.43
C ASP A 1124 25.11 -32.81 11.79
N ASP A 1125 25.37 -32.57 13.08
CA ASP A 1125 26.04 -31.39 13.62
C ASP A 1125 27.58 -31.42 13.48
N GLN A 1126 28.14 -32.50 12.94
CA GLN A 1126 29.57 -32.65 12.66
C GLN A 1126 29.94 -32.38 11.19
N ARG A 1127 28.95 -32.06 10.34
CA ARG A 1127 29.20 -31.69 8.93
C ARG A 1127 30.21 -30.56 8.83
N LEU A 1128 31.16 -30.69 7.91
CA LEU A 1128 32.14 -29.64 7.64
C LEU A 1128 31.56 -28.66 6.62
N ILE A 1129 31.43 -27.39 7.00
CA ILE A 1129 30.92 -26.32 6.15
C ILE A 1129 32.10 -25.51 5.62
N LEU A 1130 32.34 -25.63 4.32
CA LEU A 1130 33.50 -25.07 3.63
C LEU A 1130 33.14 -23.71 3.04
N GLY A 1131 33.66 -22.62 3.60
CA GLY A 1131 33.42 -21.27 3.08
C GLY A 1131 34.28 -20.99 1.83
N ILE A 1132 33.78 -21.32 0.64
CA ILE A 1132 34.50 -21.08 -0.64
C ILE A 1132 34.75 -19.59 -0.85
N ALA A 1133 33.71 -18.76 -0.69
CA ALA A 1133 33.85 -17.30 -0.78
C ALA A 1133 34.83 -16.76 0.27
N SER A 1134 34.85 -17.35 1.47
CA SER A 1134 35.79 -17.02 2.54
C SER A 1134 37.23 -17.37 2.15
N ALA A 1135 37.48 -18.57 1.64
CA ALA A 1135 38.79 -19.04 1.23
C ALA A 1135 39.40 -18.17 0.11
N LEU A 1136 38.57 -17.72 -0.85
CA LEU A 1136 38.98 -16.87 -1.97
C LEU A 1136 39.37 -15.43 -1.57
N THR A 1137 39.14 -15.03 -0.32
CA THR A 1137 39.62 -13.73 0.20
C THR A 1137 41.13 -13.68 0.39
N ASP A 1138 41.80 -14.84 0.38
CA ASP A 1138 43.26 -14.91 0.30
C ASP A 1138 43.71 -14.49 -1.11
N SER A 1139 44.65 -13.53 -1.18
CA SER A 1139 45.15 -13.00 -2.44
C SER A 1139 45.94 -14.02 -3.27
N ALA A 1140 46.46 -15.10 -2.65
CA ALA A 1140 47.23 -16.12 -3.34
C ALA A 1140 46.38 -17.22 -4.02
N THR A 1141 45.06 -17.26 -3.77
CA THR A 1141 44.19 -18.34 -4.27
C THR A 1141 44.02 -18.28 -5.80
N PRO A 1142 44.14 -19.40 -6.55
CA PRO A 1142 43.77 -19.45 -7.97
C PRO A 1142 42.25 -19.36 -8.19
N ASP A 1143 41.82 -18.86 -9.34
CA ASP A 1143 40.40 -18.66 -9.67
C ASP A 1143 39.63 -20.00 -9.79
N GLU A 1144 40.31 -21.09 -10.13
CA GLU A 1144 39.75 -22.44 -10.22
C GLU A 1144 39.19 -22.94 -8.87
N MET A 1145 39.60 -22.36 -7.74
CA MET A 1145 39.01 -22.68 -6.44
C MET A 1145 37.53 -22.31 -6.34
N MET A 1146 37.02 -21.37 -7.15
CA MET A 1146 35.57 -21.10 -7.28
C MET A 1146 34.80 -22.33 -7.77
N PHE A 1147 35.49 -23.25 -8.44
CA PHE A 1147 34.96 -24.48 -9.04
C PHE A 1147 35.37 -25.73 -8.25
N GLY A 1148 35.79 -25.56 -6.99
CA GLY A 1148 36.18 -26.65 -6.11
C GLY A 1148 37.62 -27.14 -6.28
N GLY A 1149 38.43 -26.50 -7.14
CA GLY A 1149 39.83 -26.83 -7.39
C GLY A 1149 40.14 -26.99 -8.88
N SER A 1150 41.32 -27.54 -9.18
CA SER A 1150 41.75 -27.87 -10.55
C SER A 1150 41.64 -29.36 -10.83
N ARG A 1151 41.52 -29.73 -12.11
CA ARG A 1151 41.64 -31.12 -12.58
C ARG A 1151 42.93 -31.39 -13.32
N ASP A 1152 43.73 -30.35 -13.56
CA ASP A 1152 45.10 -30.54 -14.05
C ASP A 1152 45.87 -31.40 -13.03
N PRO A 1153 46.36 -32.59 -13.42
CA PRO A 1153 47.12 -33.48 -12.54
C PRO A 1153 48.33 -32.80 -11.88
N GLU A 1154 48.91 -31.80 -12.52
CA GLU A 1154 50.09 -31.07 -12.06
C GLU A 1154 49.74 -29.84 -11.19
N SER A 1155 48.45 -29.52 -11.01
CA SER A 1155 48.04 -28.35 -10.25
C SER A 1155 48.15 -28.57 -8.74
N PRO A 1156 48.69 -27.60 -7.96
CA PRO A 1156 48.78 -27.71 -6.50
C PRO A 1156 47.40 -27.70 -5.82
N ILE A 1157 46.38 -27.19 -6.51
CA ILE A 1157 44.98 -27.18 -6.07
C ILE A 1157 44.15 -28.28 -6.75
N LYS A 1158 44.79 -29.37 -7.21
CA LYS A 1158 44.10 -30.53 -7.75
C LYS A 1158 43.15 -31.11 -6.71
N THR A 1159 41.88 -31.31 -7.05
CA THR A 1159 40.89 -31.96 -6.18
C THR A 1159 40.10 -33.01 -6.95
N GLU A 1160 39.56 -34.00 -6.22
CA GLU A 1160 38.84 -35.13 -6.83
C GLU A 1160 37.53 -34.69 -7.50
N HIS A 1161 36.80 -33.76 -6.87
CA HIS A 1161 35.48 -33.27 -7.31
C HIS A 1161 35.53 -31.87 -7.95
N ALA A 1162 36.68 -31.43 -8.47
CA ALA A 1162 36.76 -30.17 -9.20
C ALA A 1162 35.78 -30.18 -10.40
N CYS A 1163 35.02 -29.10 -10.57
CA CYS A 1163 33.95 -29.05 -11.56
C CYS A 1163 34.50 -29.12 -12.99
N PRO A 1164 33.97 -30.01 -13.85
CA PRO A 1164 34.42 -30.10 -15.24
C PRO A 1164 34.00 -28.93 -16.12
N GLY A 1165 32.94 -28.23 -15.73
CA GLY A 1165 32.34 -27.15 -16.51
C GLY A 1165 33.02 -25.78 -16.41
N TYR A 1166 34.29 -25.67 -15.96
CA TYR A 1166 34.97 -24.38 -15.83
C TYR A 1166 35.00 -23.60 -17.15
N GLY A 1167 35.56 -24.19 -18.21
CA GLY A 1167 35.64 -23.55 -19.53
C GLY A 1167 34.25 -23.27 -20.11
N MET A 1168 33.38 -24.29 -20.09
CA MET A 1168 31.99 -24.22 -20.55
C MET A 1168 31.22 -23.08 -19.89
N GLY A 1169 31.19 -23.03 -18.55
CA GLY A 1169 30.44 -22.04 -17.77
C GLY A 1169 30.93 -20.62 -18.03
N VAL A 1170 32.25 -20.39 -18.04
CA VAL A 1170 32.80 -19.06 -18.31
C VAL A 1170 32.54 -18.63 -19.75
N GLY A 1171 32.64 -19.54 -20.72
CA GLY A 1171 32.31 -19.28 -22.13
C GLY A 1171 30.86 -18.84 -22.33
N VAL A 1172 29.91 -19.52 -21.67
CA VAL A 1172 28.49 -19.15 -21.70
C VAL A 1172 28.25 -17.78 -21.07
N MET A 1173 28.83 -17.48 -19.90
CA MET A 1173 28.68 -16.16 -19.27
C MET A 1173 29.26 -15.04 -20.13
N LEU A 1174 30.42 -15.25 -20.75
CA LEU A 1174 31.00 -14.31 -21.72
C LEU A 1174 30.07 -14.10 -22.92
N GLY A 1175 29.46 -15.17 -23.45
CA GLY A 1175 28.52 -15.11 -24.57
C GLY A 1175 27.23 -14.35 -24.21
N LEU A 1176 26.65 -14.62 -23.05
CA LEU A 1176 25.48 -13.92 -22.50
C LEU A 1176 25.73 -12.41 -22.42
N ILE A 1177 26.81 -12.03 -21.73
CA ILE A 1177 27.14 -10.61 -21.49
C ILE A 1177 27.55 -9.93 -22.79
N ALA A 1178 28.42 -10.55 -23.60
CA ALA A 1178 28.87 -9.96 -24.86
C ALA A 1178 27.73 -9.80 -25.86
N GLY A 1179 26.84 -10.80 -25.97
CA GLY A 1179 25.67 -10.72 -26.85
C GLY A 1179 24.73 -9.58 -26.46
N LEU A 1180 24.49 -9.41 -25.15
CA LEU A 1180 23.69 -8.31 -24.63
C LEU A 1180 24.31 -6.94 -24.93
N LEU A 1181 25.62 -6.78 -24.70
CA LEU A 1181 26.35 -5.52 -24.96
C LEU A 1181 26.55 -5.22 -26.45
N GLN A 1182 26.55 -6.24 -27.32
CA GLN A 1182 26.67 -6.06 -28.76
C GLN A 1182 25.35 -5.63 -29.41
N ALA A 1183 24.21 -6.05 -28.84
CA ALA A 1183 22.89 -5.65 -29.34
C ALA A 1183 22.68 -4.12 -29.24
N GLY A 1184 23.30 -3.46 -28.26
CA GLY A 1184 23.31 -2.01 -28.16
C GLY A 1184 23.68 -1.45 -26.79
N THR A 1185 23.20 -0.23 -26.51
CA THR A 1185 23.56 0.49 -25.28
C THR A 1185 22.57 0.17 -24.17
N LEU A 1186 23.05 -0.41 -23.08
CA LEU A 1186 22.28 -0.70 -21.87
C LEU A 1186 22.28 0.48 -20.90
N ARG A 1187 21.12 0.72 -20.30
CA ARG A 1187 20.89 1.73 -19.26
C ARG A 1187 20.16 1.08 -18.07
N PRO A 1188 20.40 1.56 -16.84
CA PRO A 1188 19.71 1.02 -15.68
C PRO A 1188 18.23 1.41 -15.77
N THR A 1189 17.34 0.53 -15.30
CA THR A 1189 15.92 0.87 -15.12
C THR A 1189 15.57 1.14 -13.66
N GLY A 1190 16.58 1.11 -12.79
CA GLY A 1190 16.42 0.94 -11.36
C GLY A 1190 16.52 -0.53 -10.97
N SER A 1191 15.66 -1.37 -11.55
CA SER A 1191 15.58 -2.78 -11.13
C SER A 1191 16.89 -3.53 -11.43
N PRO A 1192 17.39 -4.38 -10.50
CA PRO A 1192 18.64 -5.13 -10.68
C PRO A 1192 18.57 -6.18 -11.81
N VAL A 1193 17.36 -6.53 -12.24
CA VAL A 1193 17.11 -7.57 -13.26
C VAL A 1193 16.49 -7.04 -14.55
N LEU A 1194 16.18 -5.74 -14.63
CA LEU A 1194 15.64 -5.10 -15.84
C LEU A 1194 16.60 -4.01 -16.35
N LEU A 1195 16.97 -4.08 -17.62
CA LEU A 1195 17.79 -3.07 -18.30
C LEU A 1195 17.07 -2.48 -19.51
N MET A 1196 17.28 -1.19 -19.77
CA MET A 1196 16.82 -0.56 -21.01
C MET A 1196 17.91 -0.68 -22.07
N LEU A 1197 17.64 -1.47 -23.11
CA LEU A 1197 18.48 -1.59 -24.29
C LEU A 1197 18.07 -0.55 -25.34
N THR A 1198 19.01 0.27 -25.78
CA THR A 1198 18.90 1.07 -27.02
C THR A 1198 19.65 0.31 -28.12
N PRO A 1199 18.96 -0.41 -29.02
CA PRO A 1199 19.61 -1.27 -29.99
C PRO A 1199 20.41 -0.49 -31.03
N ARG A 1200 21.50 -1.08 -31.55
CA ARG A 1200 22.24 -0.50 -32.68
C ARG A 1200 21.50 -0.73 -33.99
N ALA A 1201 21.70 0.18 -34.95
CA ALA A 1201 21.04 0.13 -36.26
C ALA A 1201 21.43 -1.13 -37.07
N ASP A 1202 22.70 -1.55 -37.00
CA ASP A 1202 23.20 -2.74 -37.69
C ASP A 1202 22.63 -4.03 -37.11
N TRP A 1203 22.44 -4.08 -35.78
CA TRP A 1203 21.75 -5.19 -35.13
C TRP A 1203 20.26 -5.23 -35.52
N LEU A 1204 19.58 -4.08 -35.58
CA LEU A 1204 18.18 -4.01 -35.98
C LEU A 1204 17.96 -4.52 -37.41
N ASP A 1205 18.77 -4.07 -38.37
CA ASP A 1205 18.69 -4.54 -39.76
C ASP A 1205 18.84 -6.07 -39.84
N ARG A 1206 19.81 -6.64 -39.12
CA ARG A 1206 20.00 -8.10 -39.01
C ARG A 1206 18.84 -8.80 -38.30
N ALA A 1207 18.28 -8.20 -37.27
CA ALA A 1207 17.17 -8.77 -36.50
C ALA A 1207 15.86 -8.79 -37.31
N SER A 1208 15.68 -7.85 -38.24
CA SER A 1208 14.52 -7.75 -39.15
C SER A 1208 14.56 -8.67 -40.37
N ARG A 1209 15.71 -9.30 -40.68
CA ARG A 1209 15.80 -10.30 -41.76
C ARG A 1209 15.39 -11.68 -41.23
N PRO A 1210 14.62 -12.48 -41.99
CA PRO A 1210 14.37 -13.87 -41.62
C PRO A 1210 15.73 -14.59 -41.51
N PRO A 1211 15.88 -15.55 -40.56
CA PRO A 1211 17.14 -16.28 -40.41
C PRO A 1211 17.51 -16.89 -41.76
N PRO A 1212 18.78 -16.74 -42.22
CA PRO A 1212 19.19 -17.29 -43.51
C PRO A 1212 18.91 -18.79 -43.51
N GLY A 1213 18.16 -19.25 -44.51
CA GLY A 1213 17.88 -20.66 -44.72
C GLY A 1213 19.18 -21.44 -44.79
N GLY A 1214 19.43 -22.26 -43.78
CA GLY A 1214 20.62 -23.10 -43.67
C GLY A 1214 20.35 -24.12 -42.59
N ALA A 1215 20.23 -25.37 -43.03
CA ALA A 1215 20.11 -26.62 -42.27
C ALA A 1215 19.93 -26.45 -40.75
N THR A 1216 18.72 -26.72 -40.29
CA THR A 1216 18.47 -27.31 -38.96
C THR A 1216 19.55 -28.37 -38.69
N PRO A 1217 20.40 -28.21 -37.67
CA PRO A 1217 20.92 -29.36 -36.94
C PRO A 1217 19.76 -29.98 -36.17
#